data_AF-A0A1C5ID21-F1
#
_entry.id   AF-A0A1C5ID21-F1
#
_cell.length_a   1.000
_cell.length_b   1.000
_cell.length_c   1.000
_cell.angle_alpha   90.00
_cell.angle_beta   90.00
_cell.angle_gamma   90.00
#
_symmetry.space_group_name_H-M   'P 1'
#
loop_
_entity.id
_entity.type
_entity.pdbx_description
1 polymer ?
#
loop_
_entity_poly.entity_id
_entity_poly.type
_entity_poly.pdbx_seq_one_letter_code
_entity_poly.pdbx_strand_id
1 'polypeptide(L)'
;MSGTLRFEILGPQRAWHDDREIDTGPGKQRAVLAVLLLSAGRPVPTGQIVDAVWPDDPPANGPNVVQKYVAGLRRVLEPERSPRTPGQVVTLTEAGYLLRVPPEAVDAVRFERSVRRAQQSRAQRRVAEAVTELRSALDLWRGEPLPGLPGPFFDSARHRLAELRAAALETRVEWELELGRHRELTGELVELVAGFPLRERLRHQLMLALYRSGRQAEALAAYREIGELLREEYGIEPGNALQELHGRILRSDPTLIPPAPPAPVDPADPAAPAPAVAADPAGPAPAVVADPAYPAPTSAPVPTAPPPAHPPSPATPTAAAPPPAAALPPAAAPSPAAAPGTTAAPGTTAAPPPRGPVPVPVEASRGPMPVPAVAPSLPTAATANGPSVPTGWPAAPGVPGLPVPPVLPVLPAGPVAGAVWHAPRWLSVTATVLATAMVLLSFGAVTWAVVLGYAAWRRSWRLALAGLGYLALVGSLFYLALTSDPDAEPPDGELLYVLSVLAVCWCVGTVHVVLLSRGFRGAVRRVLGVADRRGDDERRVRREQARYLLHHHPAARHELRIGRPDLPRVFDDGGLVDVNAVSDQVLAGLPGLTPDQCRHIVTDRLLRGPYSSVEELAGRCLLPPAVTEHLRDVLVFLPPPGPPPTAA
;
A
#
# COMPACT_ATOMS: atom_id res chain seq x y z
N MET A 1 39.57 -19.91 -31.75
CA MET A 1 39.40 -19.90 -30.29
C MET A 1 37.99 -19.41 -30.04
N SER A 2 37.10 -20.27 -29.55
CA SER A 2 35.69 -19.92 -29.36
C SER A 2 35.59 -19.07 -28.10
N GLY A 3 35.38 -17.77 -28.25
CA GLY A 3 35.20 -16.90 -27.08
C GLY A 3 33.95 -17.28 -26.31
N THR A 4 34.02 -17.11 -24.98
CA THR A 4 32.94 -17.50 -24.09
C THR A 4 31.90 -16.39 -24.05
N LEU A 5 30.71 -16.65 -24.58
CA LEU A 5 29.57 -15.73 -24.46
C LEU A 5 29.03 -15.71 -23.04
N ARG A 6 28.76 -14.52 -22.51
CA ARG A 6 28.11 -14.29 -21.21
C ARG A 6 27.01 -13.24 -21.34
N PHE A 7 25.89 -13.48 -20.69
CA PHE A 7 24.70 -12.65 -20.73
C PHE A 7 24.25 -12.29 -19.32
N GLU A 8 23.85 -11.04 -19.17
CA GLU A 8 23.46 -10.47 -17.89
C GLU A 8 22.07 -9.85 -18.04
N ILE A 9 21.10 -10.38 -17.29
CA ILE A 9 19.70 -9.96 -17.30
C ILE A 9 19.14 -9.68 -15.90
N LEU A 10 19.90 -9.97 -14.82
CA LEU A 10 19.57 -9.59 -13.44
C LEU A 10 19.90 -8.11 -13.16
N GLY A 11 19.56 -7.25 -14.11
CA GLY A 11 19.91 -5.85 -14.22
C GLY A 11 19.65 -5.37 -15.66
N PRO A 12 20.27 -4.25 -16.08
CA PRO A 12 20.36 -3.86 -17.48
C PRO A 12 20.85 -5.03 -18.36
N GLN A 13 20.16 -5.29 -19.46
CA GLN A 13 20.53 -6.35 -20.39
C GLN A 13 21.90 -6.08 -21.02
N ARG A 14 22.88 -6.96 -20.77
CA ARG A 14 24.22 -6.90 -21.36
C ARG A 14 24.62 -8.24 -21.94
N ALA A 15 25.48 -8.21 -22.95
CA ALA A 15 26.11 -9.38 -23.52
C ALA A 15 27.61 -9.14 -23.62
N TRP A 16 28.39 -10.17 -23.38
CA TRP A 16 29.84 -10.16 -23.40
C TRP A 16 30.34 -11.30 -24.28
N HIS A 17 31.40 -11.06 -25.01
CA HIS A 17 32.20 -12.09 -25.65
C HIS A 17 33.59 -12.01 -25.04
N ASP A 18 33.95 -13.03 -24.28
CA ASP A 18 35.10 -12.98 -23.36
C ASP A 18 34.96 -11.76 -22.42
N ASP A 19 35.93 -10.85 -22.45
CA ASP A 19 35.94 -9.63 -21.62
C ASP A 19 35.41 -8.38 -22.34
N ARG A 20 34.89 -8.53 -23.57
CA ARG A 20 34.37 -7.39 -24.35
C ARG A 20 32.86 -7.34 -24.33
N GLU A 21 32.30 -6.22 -23.87
CA GLU A 21 30.86 -5.95 -23.95
C GLU A 21 30.45 -5.77 -25.42
N ILE A 22 29.35 -6.41 -25.81
CA ILE A 22 28.81 -6.40 -27.17
C ILE A 22 27.48 -5.64 -27.20
N ASP A 23 27.36 -4.73 -28.17
CA ASP A 23 26.08 -4.08 -28.45
C ASP A 23 25.10 -5.06 -29.12
N THR A 24 24.09 -5.47 -28.37
CA THR A 24 23.02 -6.38 -28.81
C THR A 24 22.00 -5.72 -29.73
N GLY A 25 22.19 -4.43 -30.06
CA GLY A 25 21.48 -3.70 -31.09
C GLY A 25 20.27 -2.91 -30.56
N PRO A 26 19.33 -2.52 -31.45
CA PRO A 26 18.22 -1.64 -31.10
C PRO A 26 17.20 -2.32 -30.16
N GLY A 27 16.33 -1.52 -29.53
CA GLY A 27 15.39 -1.97 -28.48
C GLY A 27 14.61 -3.25 -28.80
N LYS A 28 14.04 -3.38 -30.01
CA LYS A 28 13.31 -4.59 -30.42
C LYS A 28 14.21 -5.81 -30.63
N GLN A 29 15.46 -5.62 -31.08
CA GLN A 29 16.44 -6.69 -31.18
C GLN A 29 16.85 -7.20 -29.78
N ARG A 30 17.06 -6.28 -28.84
CA ARG A 30 17.32 -6.60 -27.43
C ARG A 30 16.16 -7.34 -26.79
N ALA A 31 14.93 -6.91 -27.06
CA ALA A 31 13.71 -7.58 -26.60
C ALA A 31 13.62 -9.03 -27.11
N VAL A 32 13.89 -9.28 -28.41
CA VAL A 32 13.95 -10.65 -28.95
C VAL A 32 15.01 -11.48 -28.22
N LEU A 33 16.21 -10.94 -28.00
CA LEU A 33 17.24 -11.64 -27.24
C LEU A 33 16.82 -11.90 -25.79
N ALA A 34 16.14 -10.96 -25.14
CA ALA A 34 15.66 -11.12 -23.76
C ALA A 34 14.62 -12.25 -23.64
N VAL A 35 13.70 -12.38 -24.61
CA VAL A 35 12.75 -13.52 -24.68
C VAL A 35 13.50 -14.85 -24.76
N LEU A 36 14.54 -14.92 -25.60
CA LEU A 36 15.36 -16.13 -25.75
C LEU A 36 16.22 -16.43 -24.51
N LEU A 37 16.71 -15.40 -23.81
CA LEU A 37 17.50 -15.54 -22.57
C LEU A 37 16.63 -16.02 -21.40
N LEU A 38 15.41 -15.49 -21.27
CA LEU A 38 14.43 -15.95 -20.27
C LEU A 38 13.99 -17.40 -20.50
N SER A 39 14.14 -17.88 -21.74
CA SER A 39 13.89 -19.26 -22.14
C SER A 39 15.18 -20.02 -22.51
N ALA A 40 16.32 -19.64 -21.95
CA ALA A 40 17.62 -20.23 -22.30
C ALA A 40 17.58 -21.77 -22.21
N GLY A 41 18.08 -22.43 -23.26
CA GLY A 41 18.06 -23.90 -23.38
C GLY A 41 16.71 -24.50 -23.80
N ARG A 42 15.66 -23.69 -24.02
CA ARG A 42 14.35 -24.14 -24.55
C ARG A 42 13.99 -23.41 -25.85
N PRO A 43 13.37 -24.10 -26.83
CA PRO A 43 12.90 -23.46 -28.05
C PRO A 43 11.70 -22.55 -27.76
N VAL A 44 11.66 -21.37 -28.39
CA VAL A 44 10.57 -20.41 -28.31
C VAL A 44 9.91 -20.29 -29.68
N PRO A 45 8.60 -20.60 -29.81
CA PRO A 45 7.86 -20.43 -31.06
C PRO A 45 7.90 -18.98 -31.55
N THR A 46 8.00 -18.79 -32.87
CA THR A 46 8.07 -17.45 -33.48
C THR A 46 6.87 -16.57 -33.10
N GLY A 47 5.66 -17.14 -33.02
CA GLY A 47 4.46 -16.42 -32.57
C GLY A 47 4.61 -15.85 -31.17
N GLN A 48 5.12 -16.65 -30.21
CA GLN A 48 5.36 -16.18 -28.84
C GLN A 48 6.40 -15.05 -28.78
N ILE A 49 7.42 -15.08 -29.65
CA ILE A 49 8.39 -13.98 -29.76
C ILE A 49 7.69 -12.72 -30.27
N VAL A 50 6.78 -12.84 -31.25
CA VAL A 50 6.00 -11.70 -31.75
C VAL A 50 5.13 -11.12 -30.64
N ASP A 51 4.35 -11.96 -29.94
CA ASP A 51 3.44 -11.53 -28.88
C ASP A 51 4.18 -10.86 -27.71
N ALA A 52 5.35 -11.40 -27.33
CA ALA A 52 6.15 -10.83 -26.25
C ALA A 52 6.79 -9.47 -26.61
N VAL A 53 7.21 -9.30 -27.86
CA VAL A 53 7.94 -8.10 -28.30
C VAL A 53 7.00 -7.01 -28.82
N TRP A 54 5.83 -7.37 -29.35
CA TRP A 54 4.80 -6.47 -29.89
C TRP A 54 3.41 -6.82 -29.33
N PRO A 55 3.13 -6.54 -28.04
CA PRO A 55 1.88 -6.93 -27.41
C PRO A 55 0.65 -6.21 -27.98
N ASP A 56 0.79 -4.94 -28.40
CA ASP A 56 -0.35 -4.11 -28.82
C ASP A 56 -0.49 -3.99 -30.34
N ASP A 57 0.63 -3.96 -31.06
CA ASP A 57 0.66 -3.74 -32.52
C ASP A 57 1.65 -4.72 -33.19
N PRO A 58 1.23 -5.98 -33.38
CA PRO A 58 2.06 -6.99 -34.02
C PRO A 58 2.20 -6.68 -35.51
N PRO A 59 3.42 -6.75 -36.06
CA PRO A 59 3.62 -6.50 -37.48
C PRO A 59 2.91 -7.57 -38.34
N ALA A 60 2.30 -7.13 -39.45
CA ALA A 60 1.57 -8.00 -40.38
C ALA A 60 2.38 -9.21 -40.88
N ASN A 61 3.72 -9.09 -40.90
CA ASN A 61 4.66 -10.14 -41.26
C ASN A 61 5.62 -10.49 -40.09
N GLY A 62 5.05 -10.74 -38.92
CA GLY A 62 5.77 -11.09 -37.67
C GLY A 62 6.92 -12.08 -37.83
N PRO A 63 6.72 -13.24 -38.47
CA PRO A 63 7.81 -14.20 -38.65
C PRO A 63 9.03 -13.65 -39.40
N ASN A 64 8.81 -12.88 -40.46
CA ASN A 64 9.90 -12.26 -41.24
C ASN A 64 10.62 -11.17 -40.44
N VAL A 65 9.87 -10.42 -39.62
CA VAL A 65 10.45 -9.40 -38.74
C VAL A 65 11.32 -10.04 -37.65
N VAL A 66 10.86 -11.14 -37.03
CA VAL A 66 11.66 -11.91 -36.07
C VAL A 66 12.92 -12.46 -36.73
N GLN A 67 12.83 -13.03 -37.93
CA GLN A 67 14.00 -13.50 -38.69
C GLN A 67 15.03 -12.39 -38.91
N LYS A 68 14.60 -11.16 -39.23
CA LYS A 68 15.49 -10.00 -39.39
C LYS A 68 16.26 -9.69 -38.10
N TYR A 69 15.58 -9.66 -36.95
CA TYR A 69 16.24 -9.42 -35.67
C TYR A 69 17.15 -10.57 -35.25
N VAL A 70 16.76 -11.82 -35.49
CA VAL A 70 17.62 -12.99 -35.27
C VAL A 70 18.86 -12.95 -36.16
N ALA A 71 18.74 -12.53 -37.41
CA ALA A 71 19.89 -12.33 -38.30
C ALA A 71 20.83 -11.23 -37.76
N GLY A 72 20.28 -10.14 -37.21
CA GLY A 72 21.04 -9.12 -36.49
C GLY A 72 21.79 -9.67 -35.28
N LEU A 73 21.10 -10.43 -34.42
CA LEU A 73 21.70 -11.09 -33.26
C LEU A 73 22.81 -12.06 -33.66
N ARG A 74 22.62 -12.88 -34.70
CA ARG A 74 23.67 -13.80 -35.20
C ARG A 74 24.92 -13.09 -35.69
N ARG A 75 24.81 -11.88 -36.26
CA ARG A 75 25.99 -11.08 -36.68
C ARG A 75 26.79 -10.59 -35.47
N VAL A 76 26.08 -10.27 -34.39
CA VAL A 76 26.65 -9.68 -33.19
C VAL A 76 27.22 -10.74 -32.25
N LEU A 77 26.50 -11.84 -32.05
CA LEU A 77 26.88 -12.93 -31.13
C LEU A 77 27.89 -13.90 -31.75
N GLU A 78 27.95 -13.98 -33.08
CA GLU A 78 28.85 -14.86 -33.82
C GLU A 78 29.61 -14.06 -34.91
N PRO A 79 30.52 -13.16 -34.53
CA PRO A 79 31.18 -12.23 -35.48
C PRO A 79 32.04 -12.96 -36.51
N GLU A 80 32.67 -14.08 -36.14
CA GLU A 80 33.50 -14.92 -37.00
C GLU A 80 32.67 -15.83 -37.94
N ARG A 81 31.33 -15.80 -37.84
CA ARG A 81 30.46 -16.66 -38.65
C ARG A 81 30.44 -16.18 -40.09
N SER A 82 30.79 -17.08 -41.01
CA SER A 82 30.64 -16.83 -42.44
C SER A 82 29.19 -16.43 -42.81
N PRO A 83 29.00 -15.45 -43.70
CA PRO A 83 27.67 -15.08 -44.19
C PRO A 83 26.93 -16.31 -44.76
N ARG A 84 25.61 -16.41 -44.52
CA ARG A 84 24.72 -17.49 -44.99
C ARG A 84 24.91 -18.89 -44.36
N THR A 85 25.83 -19.06 -43.41
CA THR A 85 25.93 -20.29 -42.59
C THR A 85 24.88 -20.29 -41.46
N PRO A 86 24.30 -21.43 -41.05
CA PRO A 86 23.42 -21.49 -39.87
C PRO A 86 24.12 -20.95 -38.62
N GLY A 87 23.40 -20.17 -37.80
CA GLY A 87 23.93 -19.72 -36.50
C GLY A 87 23.94 -20.85 -35.49
N GLN A 88 25.02 -20.98 -34.72
CA GLN A 88 25.21 -22.01 -33.70
C GLN A 88 24.65 -21.58 -32.34
N VAL A 89 24.68 -20.28 -32.05
CA VAL A 89 24.22 -19.71 -30.78
C VAL A 89 22.70 -19.53 -30.79
N VAL A 90 22.15 -18.93 -31.85
CA VAL A 90 20.70 -18.83 -32.05
C VAL A 90 20.30 -19.73 -33.19
N THR A 91 19.81 -20.92 -32.86
CA THR A 91 19.41 -21.96 -33.81
C THR A 91 17.91 -21.90 -34.09
N LEU A 92 17.49 -22.31 -35.28
CA LEU A 92 16.08 -22.54 -35.61
C LEU A 92 15.83 -24.05 -35.52
N THR A 93 14.83 -24.45 -34.74
CA THR A 93 14.36 -25.84 -34.61
C THR A 93 12.92 -25.92 -35.12
N GLU A 94 12.36 -27.13 -35.19
CA GLU A 94 10.94 -27.34 -35.54
C GLU A 94 9.99 -26.65 -34.54
N ALA A 95 10.42 -26.48 -33.29
CA ALA A 95 9.64 -25.84 -32.23
C ALA A 95 9.87 -24.31 -32.12
N GLY A 96 10.73 -23.73 -32.96
CA GLY A 96 11.02 -22.28 -32.98
C GLY A 96 12.50 -21.94 -32.75
N TYR A 97 12.78 -20.75 -32.22
CA TYR A 97 14.16 -20.30 -31.99
C TYR A 97 14.69 -20.78 -30.65
N LEU A 98 15.88 -21.36 -30.66
CA LEU A 98 16.57 -21.87 -29.47
C LEU A 98 17.90 -21.13 -29.29
N LEU A 99 18.09 -20.54 -28.11
CA LEU A 99 19.39 -20.04 -27.66
C LEU A 99 20.20 -21.20 -27.06
N ARG A 100 21.26 -21.60 -27.75
CA ARG A 100 22.18 -22.67 -27.37
C ARG A 100 23.43 -22.08 -26.75
N VAL A 101 23.37 -21.87 -25.45
CA VAL A 101 24.50 -21.41 -24.62
C VAL A 101 24.61 -22.31 -23.39
N PRO A 102 25.81 -22.48 -22.81
CA PRO A 102 25.94 -23.11 -21.50
C PRO A 102 25.01 -22.42 -20.49
N PRO A 103 24.31 -23.14 -19.61
CA PRO A 103 23.45 -22.53 -18.59
C PRO A 103 24.16 -21.47 -17.73
N GLU A 104 25.47 -21.61 -17.55
CA GLU A 104 26.36 -20.76 -16.77
C GLU A 104 26.64 -19.42 -17.48
N ALA A 105 26.39 -19.35 -18.78
CA ALA A 105 26.52 -18.14 -19.58
C ALA A 105 25.44 -17.11 -19.26
N VAL A 106 24.29 -17.50 -18.69
CA VAL A 106 23.19 -16.58 -18.36
C VAL A 106 23.12 -16.42 -16.85
N ASP A 107 23.32 -15.20 -16.35
CA ASP A 107 23.34 -14.89 -14.92
C ASP A 107 22.09 -15.34 -14.16
N ALA A 108 20.89 -15.20 -14.74
CA ALA A 108 19.64 -15.67 -14.14
C ALA A 108 19.60 -17.19 -13.96
N VAL A 109 20.09 -17.94 -14.95
CA VAL A 109 20.16 -19.40 -14.86
C VAL A 109 21.24 -19.83 -13.87
N ARG A 110 22.39 -19.15 -13.89
CA ARG A 110 23.46 -19.33 -12.89
C ARG A 110 22.96 -19.07 -11.47
N PHE A 111 22.16 -18.02 -11.27
CA PHE A 111 21.52 -17.69 -9.99
C PHE A 111 20.61 -18.82 -9.53
N GLU A 112 19.64 -19.26 -10.36
CA GLU A 112 18.73 -20.36 -10.02
C GLU A 112 19.50 -21.65 -9.67
N ARG A 113 20.55 -21.98 -10.41
CA ARG A 113 21.39 -23.16 -10.12
C ARG A 113 22.16 -23.01 -8.81
N SER A 114 22.70 -21.83 -8.51
CA SER A 114 23.44 -21.56 -7.28
C SER A 114 22.52 -21.61 -6.06
N VAL A 115 21.28 -21.13 -6.17
CA VAL A 115 20.27 -21.28 -5.10
C VAL A 115 19.99 -22.77 -4.82
N ARG A 116 19.84 -23.60 -5.87
CA ARG A 116 19.64 -25.05 -5.70
C ARG A 116 20.84 -25.75 -5.09
N ARG A 117 22.07 -25.41 -5.49
CA ARG A 117 23.28 -26.01 -4.92
C ARG A 117 23.50 -25.53 -3.47
N ALA A 118 23.12 -24.29 -3.12
CA ALA A 118 23.10 -23.82 -1.74
C ALA A 118 22.12 -24.64 -0.88
N GLN A 119 20.91 -24.92 -1.38
CA GLN A 119 19.94 -25.79 -0.71
C GLN A 119 20.47 -27.22 -0.51
N GLN A 120 21.20 -27.77 -1.47
CA GLN A 120 21.85 -29.08 -1.32
C GLN A 120 22.94 -29.08 -0.25
N SER A 121 23.79 -28.04 -0.23
CA SER A 121 24.80 -27.86 0.82
C SER A 121 24.14 -27.75 2.21
N ARG A 122 23.02 -27.05 2.30
CA ARG A 122 22.21 -26.96 3.52
C ARG A 122 21.65 -28.32 3.96
N ALA A 123 21.12 -29.11 3.03
CA ALA A 123 20.61 -30.47 3.33
C ALA A 123 21.71 -31.40 3.87
N GLN A 124 22.95 -31.16 3.48
CA GLN A 124 24.14 -31.87 3.98
C GLN A 124 24.72 -31.26 5.26
N ARG A 125 23.97 -30.39 5.95
CA ARG A 125 24.37 -29.67 7.17
C ARG A 125 25.60 -28.77 7.01
N ARG A 126 25.99 -28.44 5.77
CA ARG A 126 27.07 -27.50 5.44
C ARG A 126 26.53 -26.07 5.33
N VAL A 127 26.00 -25.56 6.44
CA VAL A 127 25.26 -24.28 6.50
C VAL A 127 26.11 -23.08 6.10
N ALA A 128 27.36 -23.01 6.57
CA ALA A 128 28.26 -21.91 6.24
C ALA A 128 28.62 -21.87 4.74
N GLU A 129 28.81 -23.03 4.12
CA GLU A 129 29.04 -23.14 2.67
C GLU A 129 27.78 -22.74 1.89
N ALA A 130 26.60 -23.20 2.33
CA ALA A 130 25.33 -22.84 1.73
C ALA A 130 25.09 -21.31 1.74
N VAL A 131 25.40 -20.64 2.86
CA VAL A 131 25.33 -19.18 2.97
C VAL A 131 26.31 -18.49 2.03
N THR A 132 27.57 -18.95 1.98
CA THR A 132 28.61 -18.36 1.12
C THR A 132 28.23 -18.45 -0.36
N GLU A 133 27.67 -19.60 -0.74
CA GLU A 133 27.15 -19.80 -2.08
C GLU A 133 25.96 -18.88 -2.39
N LEU A 134 25.02 -18.76 -1.46
CA LEU A 134 23.83 -17.94 -1.67
C LEU A 134 24.17 -16.44 -1.74
N ARG A 135 25.17 -15.97 -0.97
CA ARG A 135 25.78 -14.64 -1.12
C ARG A 135 26.34 -14.44 -2.52
N SER A 136 27.19 -15.35 -2.98
CA SER A 136 27.79 -15.30 -4.32
C SER A 136 26.73 -15.30 -5.44
N ALA A 137 25.60 -15.97 -5.23
CA ALA A 137 24.47 -15.95 -6.15
C ALA A 137 23.78 -14.57 -6.16
N LEU A 138 23.54 -13.99 -4.99
CA LEU A 138 22.92 -12.68 -4.84
C LEU A 138 23.79 -11.54 -5.40
N ASP A 139 25.11 -11.68 -5.41
CA ASP A 139 26.06 -10.73 -6.02
C ASP A 139 25.91 -10.63 -7.55
N LEU A 140 25.21 -11.57 -8.19
CA LEU A 140 24.90 -11.49 -9.63
C LEU A 140 23.88 -10.38 -9.95
N TRP A 141 23.12 -9.91 -8.95
CA TRP A 141 22.09 -8.91 -9.13
C TRP A 141 22.66 -7.50 -9.18
N ARG A 142 22.31 -6.74 -10.22
CA ARG A 142 22.78 -5.36 -10.45
C ARG A 142 21.67 -4.32 -10.50
N GLY A 143 20.47 -4.71 -10.09
CA GLY A 143 19.30 -3.83 -10.04
C GLY A 143 18.03 -4.56 -10.44
N GLU A 144 17.09 -3.80 -11.00
CA GLU A 144 15.87 -4.34 -11.59
C GLU A 144 16.21 -5.14 -12.86
N PRO A 145 15.68 -6.37 -13.04
CA PRO A 145 15.89 -7.15 -14.25
C PRO A 145 15.31 -6.48 -15.50
N LEU A 146 16.03 -6.53 -16.62
CA LEU A 146 15.54 -6.11 -17.94
C LEU A 146 14.83 -4.73 -17.93
N PRO A 147 15.45 -3.67 -17.36
CA PRO A 147 14.85 -2.35 -17.29
C PRO A 147 14.66 -1.79 -18.70
N GLY A 148 13.55 -1.09 -18.93
CA GLY A 148 13.25 -0.45 -20.21
C GLY A 148 12.69 -1.36 -21.31
N LEU A 149 12.40 -2.63 -21.01
CA LEU A 149 11.62 -3.51 -21.88
C LEU A 149 10.15 -3.53 -21.42
N PRO A 150 9.22 -2.82 -22.12
CA PRO A 150 7.82 -2.77 -21.74
C PRO A 150 7.04 -3.99 -22.23
N GLY A 151 5.93 -4.30 -21.57
CA GLY A 151 4.97 -5.31 -22.00
C GLY A 151 4.75 -6.42 -20.98
N PRO A 152 3.58 -7.08 -21.02
CA PRO A 152 3.13 -8.00 -19.98
C PRO A 152 4.07 -9.20 -19.79
N PHE A 153 4.70 -9.67 -20.88
CA PHE A 153 5.69 -10.75 -20.82
C PHE A 153 6.91 -10.38 -19.96
N PHE A 154 7.47 -9.18 -20.19
CA PHE A 154 8.64 -8.71 -19.43
C PHE A 154 8.27 -8.27 -18.01
N ASP A 155 7.07 -7.73 -17.79
CA ASP A 155 6.55 -7.43 -16.46
C ASP A 155 6.41 -8.70 -15.61
N SER A 156 5.85 -9.76 -16.18
CA SER A 156 5.75 -11.07 -15.52
C SER A 156 7.13 -11.67 -15.22
N ALA A 157 8.06 -11.59 -16.17
CA ALA A 157 9.43 -12.05 -15.98
C ALA A 157 10.16 -11.27 -14.87
N ARG A 158 10.04 -9.94 -14.86
CA ARG A 158 10.57 -9.08 -13.79
C ARG A 158 10.00 -9.46 -12.43
N HIS A 159 8.69 -9.63 -12.35
CA HIS A 159 8.03 -10.02 -11.10
C HIS A 159 8.52 -11.38 -10.61
N ARG A 160 8.52 -12.40 -11.47
CA ARG A 160 9.06 -13.73 -11.13
C ARG A 160 10.50 -13.66 -10.63
N LEU A 161 11.37 -12.93 -11.32
CA LEU A 161 12.77 -12.77 -10.94
C LEU A 161 12.90 -12.05 -9.60
N ALA A 162 12.16 -10.96 -9.38
CA ALA A 162 12.15 -10.23 -8.11
C ALA A 162 11.69 -11.12 -6.95
N GLU A 163 10.67 -11.95 -7.16
CA GLU A 163 10.19 -12.94 -6.18
C GLU A 163 11.26 -13.97 -5.83
N LEU A 164 11.98 -14.50 -6.83
CA LEU A 164 13.11 -15.41 -6.62
C LEU A 164 14.25 -14.75 -5.83
N ARG A 165 14.55 -13.46 -6.11
CA ARG A 165 15.54 -12.68 -5.36
C ARG A 165 15.14 -12.55 -3.91
N ALA A 166 13.90 -12.13 -3.65
CA ALA A 166 13.40 -11.91 -2.31
C ALA A 166 13.40 -13.21 -1.49
N ALA A 167 12.96 -14.33 -2.07
CA ALA A 167 13.03 -15.65 -1.43
C ALA A 167 14.48 -16.09 -1.11
N ALA A 168 15.43 -15.82 -2.01
CA ALA A 168 16.85 -16.09 -1.76
C ALA A 168 17.43 -15.21 -0.65
N LEU A 169 17.05 -13.92 -0.59
CA LEU A 169 17.45 -13.01 0.49
C LEU A 169 16.90 -13.48 1.84
N GLU A 170 15.61 -13.81 1.89
CA GLU A 170 14.96 -14.36 3.08
C GLU A 170 15.62 -15.67 3.54
N THR A 171 16.01 -16.53 2.61
CA THR A 171 16.68 -17.80 2.92
C THR A 171 18.10 -17.55 3.45
N ARG A 172 18.84 -16.64 2.84
CA ARG A 172 20.19 -16.28 3.28
C ARG A 172 20.17 -15.75 4.70
N VAL A 173 19.28 -14.80 4.98
CA VAL A 173 19.20 -14.18 6.31
C VAL A 173 18.78 -15.20 7.36
N GLU A 174 17.83 -16.09 7.06
CA GLU A 174 17.45 -17.17 7.97
C GLU A 174 18.67 -18.00 8.38
N TRP A 175 19.45 -18.49 7.40
CA TRP A 175 20.60 -19.33 7.68
C TRP A 175 21.74 -18.56 8.37
N GLU A 176 21.91 -17.27 8.09
CA GLU A 176 22.88 -16.45 8.81
C GLU A 176 22.49 -16.17 10.27
N LEU A 177 21.19 -16.03 10.56
CA LEU A 177 20.68 -15.94 11.92
C LEU A 177 20.89 -17.24 12.70
N GLU A 178 20.80 -18.41 12.04
CA GLU A 178 21.15 -19.70 12.64
C GLU A 178 22.64 -19.82 12.95
N LEU A 179 23.51 -19.23 12.12
CA LEU A 179 24.95 -19.15 12.36
C LEU A 179 25.32 -18.11 13.45
N GLY A 180 24.33 -17.48 14.09
CA GLY A 180 24.55 -16.53 15.17
C GLY A 180 24.93 -15.12 14.73
N ARG A 181 24.83 -14.78 13.43
CA ARG A 181 25.23 -13.46 12.89
C ARG A 181 24.17 -12.35 13.06
N HIS A 182 23.43 -12.37 14.17
CA HIS A 182 22.28 -11.47 14.38
C HIS A 182 22.67 -9.98 14.45
N ARG A 183 23.82 -9.64 15.07
CA ARG A 183 24.29 -8.25 15.16
C ARG A 183 24.72 -7.71 13.79
N GLU A 184 25.47 -8.49 13.03
CA GLU A 184 25.99 -8.13 11.70
C GLU A 184 24.84 -7.87 10.70
N LEU A 185 23.78 -8.67 10.78
CA LEU A 185 22.65 -8.60 9.85
C LEU A 185 21.67 -7.45 10.10
N THR A 186 21.70 -6.82 11.28
CA THR A 186 20.64 -5.88 11.66
C THR A 186 20.56 -4.68 10.71
N GLY A 187 21.70 -4.10 10.30
CA GLY A 187 21.73 -2.97 9.37
C GLY A 187 21.19 -3.36 7.99
N GLU A 188 21.65 -4.50 7.45
CA GLU A 188 21.18 -5.01 6.16
C GLU A 188 19.68 -5.34 6.18
N LEU A 189 19.19 -5.93 7.27
CA LEU A 189 17.77 -6.28 7.42
C LEU A 189 16.85 -5.05 7.40
N VAL A 190 17.29 -3.90 7.94
CA VAL A 190 16.55 -2.64 7.84
C VAL A 190 16.41 -2.21 6.38
N GLU A 191 17.49 -2.28 5.60
CA GLU A 191 17.45 -1.95 4.16
C GLU A 191 16.57 -2.92 3.37
N LEU A 192 16.66 -4.22 3.66
CA LEU A 192 15.83 -5.24 3.03
C LEU A 192 14.35 -5.06 3.33
N VAL A 193 13.98 -4.74 4.57
CA VAL A 193 12.60 -4.43 4.93
C VAL A 193 12.11 -3.16 4.24
N ALA A 194 12.95 -2.14 4.09
CA ALA A 194 12.58 -0.93 3.35
C ALA A 194 12.36 -1.21 1.85
N GLY A 195 13.16 -2.10 1.25
CA GLY A 195 13.01 -2.54 -0.14
C GLY A 195 11.81 -3.48 -0.38
N PHE A 196 11.44 -4.27 0.64
CA PHE A 196 10.37 -5.26 0.56
C PHE A 196 9.40 -5.14 1.75
N PRO A 197 8.64 -4.03 1.84
CA PRO A 197 7.89 -3.67 3.06
C PRO A 197 6.79 -4.66 3.44
N LEU A 198 6.22 -5.38 2.46
CA LEU A 198 5.13 -6.35 2.66
C LEU A 198 5.62 -7.78 2.92
N ARG A 199 6.94 -8.02 2.90
CA ARG A 199 7.51 -9.34 3.20
C ARG A 199 7.60 -9.54 4.70
N GLU A 200 6.55 -10.11 5.28
CA GLU A 200 6.47 -10.41 6.72
C GLU A 200 7.62 -11.30 7.22
N ARG A 201 8.18 -12.16 6.38
CA ARG A 201 9.32 -13.01 6.73
C ARG A 201 10.60 -12.20 6.99
N LEU A 202 10.87 -11.16 6.20
CA LEU A 202 12.00 -10.25 6.45
C LEU A 202 11.77 -9.43 7.73
N ARG A 203 10.52 -8.99 7.97
CA ARG A 203 10.13 -8.34 9.24
C ARG A 203 10.36 -9.26 10.44
N HIS A 204 9.98 -10.52 10.34
CA HIS A 204 10.20 -11.53 11.38
C HIS A 204 11.69 -11.66 11.68
N GLN A 205 12.53 -11.76 10.64
CA GLN A 205 13.98 -11.88 10.79
C GLN A 205 14.60 -10.63 11.42
N LEU A 206 14.15 -9.43 11.04
CA LEU A 206 14.56 -8.17 11.67
C LEU A 206 14.20 -8.13 13.16
N MET A 207 12.95 -8.48 13.51
CA MET A 207 12.50 -8.54 14.89
C MET A 207 13.35 -9.52 15.72
N LEU A 208 13.62 -10.71 15.18
CA LEU A 208 14.43 -11.73 15.84
C LEU A 208 15.89 -11.27 16.01
N ALA A 209 16.49 -10.65 14.98
CA ALA A 209 17.85 -10.14 15.01
C ALA A 209 18.02 -9.03 16.06
N LEU A 210 17.07 -8.08 16.10
CA LEU A 210 17.04 -6.99 17.07
C LEU A 210 16.90 -7.53 18.49
N TYR A 211 15.97 -8.46 18.73
CA TYR A 211 15.76 -9.07 20.03
C TYR A 211 17.00 -9.81 20.53
N ARG A 212 17.60 -10.67 19.68
CA ARG A 212 18.86 -11.39 20.01
C ARG A 212 20.04 -10.45 20.23
N SER A 213 19.99 -9.24 19.70
CA SER A 213 20.99 -8.20 19.90
C SER A 213 20.75 -7.35 21.17
N GLY A 214 19.73 -7.67 21.98
CA GLY A 214 19.36 -6.90 23.18
C GLY A 214 18.51 -5.65 22.90
N ARG A 215 18.05 -5.46 21.65
CA ARG A 215 17.29 -4.28 21.20
C ARG A 215 15.78 -4.59 21.18
N GLN A 216 15.24 -5.05 22.29
CA GLN A 216 13.84 -5.49 22.40
C GLN A 216 12.83 -4.41 22.02
N ALA A 217 13.05 -3.16 22.46
CA ALA A 217 12.15 -2.05 22.16
C ALA A 217 11.99 -1.81 20.65
N GLU A 218 13.08 -1.92 19.90
CA GLU A 218 13.10 -1.77 18.44
C GLU A 218 12.46 -2.95 17.72
N ALA A 219 12.66 -4.18 18.22
CA ALA A 219 11.96 -5.36 17.71
C ALA A 219 10.44 -5.20 17.83
N LEU A 220 9.95 -4.68 18.96
CA LEU A 220 8.53 -4.42 19.17
C LEU A 220 8.02 -3.22 18.33
N ALA A 221 8.87 -2.23 18.06
CA ALA A 221 8.55 -1.14 17.15
C ALA A 221 8.35 -1.64 15.71
N ALA A 222 9.25 -2.50 15.22
CA ALA A 222 9.16 -3.08 13.88
C ALA A 222 7.86 -3.88 13.65
N TYR A 223 7.31 -4.51 14.70
CA TYR A 223 6.00 -5.18 14.68
C TYR A 223 4.83 -4.19 14.57
N ARG A 224 4.87 -3.08 15.32
CA ARG A 224 3.82 -2.06 15.25
C ARG A 224 3.77 -1.41 13.87
N GLU A 225 4.93 -1.07 13.31
CA GLU A 225 5.03 -0.47 11.98
C GLU A 225 4.42 -1.34 10.88
N ILE A 226 4.68 -2.67 10.89
CA ILE A 226 4.08 -3.56 9.88
C ILE A 226 2.58 -3.73 10.12
N GLY A 227 2.13 -3.78 11.38
CA GLY A 227 0.70 -3.83 11.69
C GLY A 227 -0.05 -2.57 11.24
N GLU A 228 0.54 -1.38 11.43
CA GLU A 228 0.01 -0.12 10.89
C GLU A 228 -0.06 -0.15 9.36
N LEU A 229 1.03 -0.52 8.68
CA LEU A 229 1.07 -0.62 7.22
C LEU A 229 -0.01 -1.58 6.67
N LEU A 230 -0.12 -2.78 7.23
CA LEU A 230 -1.07 -3.80 6.76
C LEU A 230 -2.52 -3.39 7.00
N ARG A 231 -2.81 -2.78 8.14
CA ARG A 231 -4.17 -2.32 8.47
C ARG A 231 -4.58 -1.13 7.62
N GLU A 232 -3.68 -0.17 7.42
CA GLU A 232 -3.97 1.04 6.66
C GLU A 232 -4.07 0.79 5.16
N GLU A 233 -3.18 -0.02 4.58
CA GLU A 233 -3.13 -0.24 3.13
C GLU A 233 -3.98 -1.42 2.66
N TYR A 234 -4.16 -2.45 3.51
CA TYR A 234 -4.82 -3.71 3.10
C TYR A 234 -5.99 -4.11 4.01
N GLY A 235 -6.17 -3.47 5.16
CA GLY A 235 -7.24 -3.82 6.11
C GLY A 235 -7.06 -5.20 6.75
N ILE A 236 -5.82 -5.69 6.81
CA ILE A 236 -5.48 -7.00 7.40
C ILE A 236 -4.52 -6.82 8.58
N GLU A 237 -4.51 -7.80 9.47
CA GLU A 237 -3.56 -7.87 10.58
C GLU A 237 -2.30 -8.67 10.19
N PRO A 238 -1.16 -8.51 10.91
CA PRO A 238 0.04 -9.32 10.69
C PRO A 238 -0.25 -10.82 10.78
N GLY A 239 0.44 -11.63 9.99
CA GLY A 239 0.29 -13.08 9.99
C GLY A 239 0.78 -13.74 11.28
N ASN A 240 0.32 -14.99 11.50
CA ASN A 240 0.54 -15.75 12.73
C ASN A 240 2.01 -15.83 13.16
N ALA A 241 2.94 -16.00 12.22
CA ALA A 241 4.37 -16.11 12.53
C ALA A 241 4.94 -14.82 13.16
N LEU A 242 4.46 -13.64 12.76
CA LEU A 242 4.84 -12.37 13.38
C LEU A 242 4.15 -12.19 14.74
N GLN A 243 2.86 -12.52 14.83
CA GLN A 243 2.11 -12.45 16.09
C GLN A 243 2.74 -13.35 17.17
N GLU A 244 3.13 -14.58 16.80
CA GLU A 244 3.77 -15.53 17.71
C GLU A 244 5.13 -15.02 18.18
N LEU A 245 5.97 -14.53 17.26
CA LEU A 245 7.26 -13.94 17.61
C LEU A 245 7.08 -12.76 18.56
N HIS A 246 6.12 -11.86 18.27
CA HIS A 246 5.79 -10.74 19.15
C HIS A 246 5.42 -11.21 20.56
N GLY A 247 4.52 -12.19 20.68
CA GLY A 247 4.12 -12.76 21.98
C GLY A 247 5.26 -13.47 22.72
N ARG A 248 6.20 -14.11 22.01
CA ARG A 248 7.39 -14.73 22.61
C ARG A 248 8.39 -13.67 23.09
N ILE A 249 8.58 -12.59 22.34
CA ILE A 249 9.42 -11.45 22.73
C ILE A 249 8.85 -10.76 23.99
N LEU A 250 7.54 -10.55 24.07
CA LEU A 250 6.91 -9.94 25.25
C LEU A 250 7.10 -10.78 26.53
N ARG A 251 7.10 -12.10 26.40
CA ARG A 251 7.30 -13.03 27.52
C ARG A 251 8.77 -13.34 27.80
N SER A 252 9.70 -12.70 27.08
CA SER A 252 11.14 -12.97 27.17
C SER A 252 11.47 -14.46 27.03
N ASP A 253 10.84 -15.13 26.06
CA ASP A 253 10.96 -16.58 25.89
C ASP A 253 12.42 -17.00 25.68
N PRO A 254 12.99 -17.88 26.54
CA PRO A 254 14.40 -18.27 26.46
C PRO A 254 14.72 -19.03 25.17
N THR A 255 13.74 -19.66 24.53
CA THR A 255 13.94 -20.40 23.27
C THR A 255 14.22 -19.50 22.06
N LEU A 256 14.03 -18.18 22.20
CA LEU A 256 14.41 -17.21 21.17
C LEU A 256 15.91 -16.93 21.14
N ILE A 257 16.62 -17.17 22.25
CA ILE A 257 18.05 -16.94 22.37
C ILE A 257 18.76 -18.27 22.06
N PRO A 258 19.62 -18.32 21.02
CA PRO A 258 20.40 -19.53 20.77
C PRO A 258 21.31 -19.80 21.98
N PRO A 259 21.50 -21.06 22.38
CA PRO A 259 22.43 -21.38 23.47
C PRO A 259 23.79 -20.79 23.14
N ALA A 260 24.39 -20.10 24.11
CA ALA A 260 25.72 -19.53 23.94
C ALA A 260 26.66 -20.65 23.44
N PRO A 261 27.47 -20.41 22.39
CA PRO A 261 28.51 -21.36 22.04
C PRO A 261 29.33 -21.65 23.30
N PRO A 262 29.70 -22.91 23.57
CA PRO A 262 30.50 -23.25 24.73
C PRO A 262 31.70 -22.32 24.73
N ALA A 263 31.88 -21.58 25.83
CA ALA A 263 33.05 -20.74 26.00
C ALA A 263 34.27 -21.61 25.69
N PRO A 264 35.30 -21.08 25.00
CA PRO A 264 36.57 -21.76 24.91
C PRO A 264 36.95 -22.09 26.35
N VAL A 265 36.95 -23.38 26.68
CA VAL A 265 37.57 -23.83 27.91
C VAL A 265 39.04 -23.58 27.64
N ASP A 266 39.56 -22.46 28.15
CA ASP A 266 41.00 -22.28 28.22
C ASP A 266 41.54 -23.57 28.82
N PRO A 267 42.43 -24.30 28.12
CA PRO A 267 43.01 -25.50 28.68
C PRO A 267 43.63 -25.08 30.01
N ALA A 268 43.05 -25.61 31.10
CA ALA A 268 43.53 -25.36 32.43
C ALA A 268 45.05 -25.58 32.44
N ASP A 269 45.76 -24.52 32.82
CA ASP A 269 47.20 -24.52 33.00
C ASP A 269 47.59 -25.75 33.85
N PRO A 270 48.45 -26.66 33.38
CA PRO A 270 48.74 -27.88 34.11
C PRO A 270 49.58 -27.54 35.36
N ALA A 271 48.96 -27.81 36.51
CA ALA A 271 49.58 -28.03 37.81
C ALA A 271 50.23 -26.83 38.53
N ALA A 272 49.50 -26.32 39.53
CA ALA A 272 50.10 -25.96 40.81
C ALA A 272 49.77 -27.07 41.84
N PRO A 273 50.74 -27.57 42.62
CA PRO A 273 50.52 -28.69 43.53
C PRO A 273 49.68 -28.27 44.75
N ALA A 274 48.74 -29.13 45.13
CA ALA A 274 47.93 -28.99 46.33
C ALA A 274 48.79 -29.12 47.61
N PRO A 275 48.47 -28.39 48.69
CA PRO A 275 49.15 -28.57 49.97
C PRO A 275 48.67 -29.87 50.65
N ALA A 276 49.63 -30.66 51.13
CA ALA A 276 49.39 -31.87 51.90
C ALA A 276 48.76 -31.53 53.26
N VAL A 277 47.62 -32.16 53.57
CA VAL A 277 47.06 -32.21 54.93
C VAL A 277 47.11 -33.66 55.40
N ALA A 278 47.78 -33.86 56.52
CA ALA A 278 48.05 -35.14 57.14
C ALA A 278 46.83 -35.68 57.93
N ALA A 279 46.65 -36.99 57.80
CA ALA A 279 46.08 -38.00 58.69
C ALA A 279 45.13 -37.59 59.85
N ASP A 280 43.93 -38.17 59.78
CA ASP A 280 43.03 -38.51 60.90
C ASP A 280 43.65 -39.61 61.80
N PRO A 281 43.31 -39.73 63.10
CA PRO A 281 42.16 -40.58 63.46
C PRO A 281 41.43 -40.24 64.79
N ALA A 282 40.11 -40.46 64.86
CA ALA A 282 39.42 -41.28 65.89
C ALA A 282 37.88 -41.06 65.92
N GLY A 283 37.09 -42.14 65.82
CA GLY A 283 35.65 -42.18 66.17
C GLY A 283 35.42 -42.32 67.69
N PRO A 284 34.19 -42.61 68.20
CA PRO A 284 32.95 -43.06 67.52
C PRO A 284 31.64 -42.32 67.94
N ALA A 285 30.53 -42.64 67.25
CA ALA A 285 29.12 -42.31 67.58
C ALA A 285 28.60 -43.15 68.81
N PRO A 286 27.30 -43.13 69.27
CA PRO A 286 26.07 -42.53 68.71
C PRO A 286 24.96 -42.01 69.69
N ALA A 287 23.87 -41.48 69.10
CA ALA A 287 22.45 -41.79 69.40
C ALA A 287 21.52 -40.81 70.19
N VAL A 288 20.28 -40.71 69.63
CA VAL A 288 18.93 -40.62 70.26
C VAL A 288 18.16 -39.27 70.27
N VAL A 289 17.18 -39.19 69.34
CA VAL A 289 15.72 -38.84 69.44
C VAL A 289 15.27 -37.50 70.10
N ALA A 290 14.55 -36.66 69.33
CA ALA A 290 13.12 -36.29 69.51
C ALA A 290 12.74 -34.96 68.81
N ASP A 291 11.65 -35.01 68.03
CA ASP A 291 10.80 -33.90 67.53
C ASP A 291 9.84 -33.44 68.67
N PRO A 292 8.92 -32.43 68.57
CA PRO A 292 8.75 -31.29 67.65
C PRO A 292 8.52 -29.93 68.38
N ALA A 293 8.46 -28.82 67.63
CA ALA A 293 7.41 -27.77 67.74
C ALA A 293 7.84 -26.43 67.11
N TYR A 294 7.08 -25.98 66.10
CA TYR A 294 7.02 -24.61 65.62
C TYR A 294 6.23 -23.73 66.62
N PRO A 295 6.56 -22.44 66.79
CA PRO A 295 5.72 -21.43 66.15
C PRO A 295 6.49 -20.24 65.53
N ALA A 296 5.84 -19.61 64.55
CA ALA A 296 6.29 -18.43 63.79
C ALA A 296 5.95 -17.10 64.53
N PRO A 297 6.16 -15.90 63.95
CA PRO A 297 7.34 -15.08 64.19
C PRO A 297 7.00 -13.69 64.78
N THR A 298 7.94 -13.09 65.51
CA THR A 298 7.89 -11.64 65.85
C THR A 298 9.19 -10.98 65.43
N SER A 299 9.06 -10.04 64.51
CA SER A 299 10.10 -9.22 63.91
C SER A 299 10.53 -8.06 64.83
N ALA A 300 11.84 -7.86 65.00
CA ALA A 300 12.45 -6.59 65.43
C ALA A 300 13.94 -6.56 64.98
N PRO A 301 14.55 -5.37 64.80
CA PRO A 301 15.29 -5.02 63.59
C PRO A 301 16.82 -5.14 63.67
N VAL A 302 17.46 -5.32 62.50
CA VAL A 302 18.90 -5.20 62.28
C VAL A 302 19.22 -3.77 61.77
N PRO A 303 20.24 -3.07 62.30
CA PRO A 303 20.64 -1.75 61.83
C PRO A 303 21.54 -1.82 60.59
N THR A 304 21.18 -1.08 59.53
CA THR A 304 21.97 -0.95 58.30
C THR A 304 22.93 0.23 58.41
N ALA A 305 24.23 -0.02 58.17
CA ALA A 305 25.28 0.99 58.00
C ALA A 305 25.25 1.62 56.58
N PRO A 306 25.76 2.86 56.40
CA PRO A 306 25.67 3.60 55.14
C PRO A 306 26.80 3.22 54.15
N PRO A 307 26.61 3.40 52.83
CA PRO A 307 27.65 3.18 51.84
C PRO A 307 28.65 4.36 51.73
N PRO A 308 29.91 4.10 51.31
CA PRO A 308 30.96 5.12 51.23
C PRO A 308 30.87 5.98 49.96
N ALA A 309 31.31 7.23 50.10
CA ALA A 309 31.39 8.24 49.05
C ALA A 309 32.60 8.02 48.10
N HIS A 310 32.42 8.33 46.82
CA HIS A 310 33.50 8.53 45.85
C HIS A 310 33.52 9.98 45.31
N PRO A 311 34.71 10.49 44.92
CA PRO A 311 35.06 11.92 44.80
C PRO A 311 34.66 12.56 43.45
N PRO A 312 34.77 13.91 43.31
CA PRO A 312 34.08 14.68 42.28
C PRO A 312 34.87 14.79 40.98
N SER A 313 34.16 15.00 39.86
CA SER A 313 34.72 15.42 38.58
C SER A 313 33.94 16.63 38.02
N PRO A 314 34.58 17.46 37.18
CA PRO A 314 34.38 18.91 37.15
C PRO A 314 33.22 19.38 36.26
N ALA A 315 32.87 20.65 36.49
CA ALA A 315 31.77 21.39 35.90
C ALA A 315 31.79 21.49 34.36
N THR A 316 30.58 21.48 33.78
CA THR A 316 30.27 22.07 32.47
C THR A 316 29.07 23.02 32.63
N PRO A 317 28.98 24.10 31.82
CA PRO A 317 28.19 25.28 32.11
C PRO A 317 26.71 25.17 31.69
N THR A 318 25.91 25.97 32.38
CA THR A 318 24.48 26.26 32.25
C THR A 318 24.06 26.90 30.91
N ALA A 319 22.91 26.48 30.38
CA ALA A 319 21.86 27.28 29.71
C ALA A 319 20.80 26.32 29.12
N ALA A 320 19.48 26.51 29.14
CA ALA A 320 18.54 27.41 29.79
C ALA A 320 17.14 26.74 29.69
N ALA A 321 16.29 26.93 30.69
CA ALA A 321 14.99 26.27 30.85
C ALA A 321 13.86 26.86 29.95
N PRO A 322 12.83 26.08 29.56
CA PRO A 322 11.58 26.62 29.02
C PRO A 322 10.58 27.03 30.13
N PRO A 323 9.67 27.99 29.88
CA PRO A 323 8.76 28.57 30.88
C PRO A 323 7.52 27.69 31.18
N PRO A 324 6.78 27.96 32.28
CA PRO A 324 5.72 27.08 32.78
C PRO A 324 4.38 27.25 32.05
N ALA A 325 3.63 26.16 31.97
CA ALA A 325 2.27 26.10 31.44
C ALA A 325 1.27 26.84 32.35
N ALA A 326 0.49 27.75 31.77
CA ALA A 326 -0.63 28.43 32.41
C ALA A 326 -1.94 27.67 32.16
N ALA A 327 -2.78 27.63 33.20
CA ALA A 327 -4.00 26.84 33.35
C ALA A 327 -5.17 27.26 32.43
N LEU A 328 -6.02 26.28 32.10
CA LEU A 328 -7.35 26.46 31.48
C LEU A 328 -8.47 26.21 32.52
N PRO A 329 -9.60 26.94 32.47
CA PRO A 329 -10.74 26.79 33.38
C PRO A 329 -11.75 25.70 32.94
N PRO A 330 -12.73 25.29 33.80
CA PRO A 330 -13.60 24.15 33.55
C PRO A 330 -14.94 24.54 32.89
N ALA A 331 -15.47 23.69 32.01
CA ALA A 331 -16.87 23.68 31.55
C ALA A 331 -17.25 22.23 31.22
N ALA A 332 -18.11 21.57 31.99
CA ALA A 332 -19.59 21.58 31.96
C ALA A 332 -20.13 20.35 31.22
N ALA A 333 -20.89 19.54 31.96
CA ALA A 333 -21.43 18.22 31.59
C ALA A 333 -22.58 18.28 30.56
N PRO A 334 -22.87 17.19 29.84
CA PRO A 334 -24.18 16.96 29.26
C PRO A 334 -25.03 15.97 30.10
N SER A 335 -26.29 16.35 30.34
CA SER A 335 -27.35 15.49 30.89
C SER A 335 -28.22 14.90 29.74
N PRO A 336 -29.00 13.81 29.95
CA PRO A 336 -29.48 12.91 28.91
C PRO A 336 -30.93 13.16 28.46
N ALA A 337 -31.26 12.76 27.24
CA ALA A 337 -32.62 12.51 26.75
C ALA A 337 -32.53 11.72 25.42
N ALA A 338 -33.42 10.82 25.01
CA ALA A 338 -34.46 9.99 25.61
C ALA A 338 -34.85 9.01 24.49
N ALA A 339 -35.10 7.74 24.81
CA ALA A 339 -35.78 6.79 23.91
C ALA A 339 -37.28 7.13 23.83
N PRO A 340 -38.02 6.67 22.79
CA PRO A 340 -38.59 5.30 22.77
C PRO A 340 -38.46 4.65 21.38
N GLY A 341 -38.65 3.35 21.12
CA GLY A 341 -39.50 2.35 21.77
C GLY A 341 -40.51 1.83 20.73
N THR A 342 -40.51 0.51 20.55
CA THR A 342 -40.99 -0.31 19.42
C THR A 342 -42.52 -0.54 19.34
N THR A 343 -42.97 -0.96 18.15
CA THR A 343 -43.96 -2.04 17.84
C THR A 343 -45.37 -1.65 17.34
N ALA A 344 -45.73 -2.20 16.17
CA ALA A 344 -46.95 -2.95 15.83
C ALA A 344 -47.65 -2.54 14.49
N ALA A 345 -47.76 -3.51 13.57
CA ALA A 345 -48.70 -3.58 12.44
C ALA A 345 -50.05 -4.20 12.94
N PRO A 346 -51.16 -4.39 12.17
CA PRO A 346 -51.25 -4.72 10.72
C PRO A 346 -52.48 -4.19 9.91
N GLY A 347 -52.50 -4.47 8.59
CA GLY A 347 -53.73 -4.80 7.84
C GLY A 347 -54.05 -4.08 6.51
N THR A 348 -53.89 -4.80 5.38
CA THR A 348 -54.80 -5.01 4.21
C THR A 348 -55.56 -3.80 3.60
N THR A 349 -55.76 -3.56 2.29
CA THR A 349 -55.90 -4.39 1.07
C THR A 349 -55.92 -3.46 -0.16
N ALA A 350 -55.56 -4.00 -1.33
CA ALA A 350 -56.18 -3.79 -2.66
C ALA A 350 -55.29 -3.22 -3.80
N ALA A 351 -55.23 -4.01 -4.86
CA ALA A 351 -54.76 -3.76 -6.24
C ALA A 351 -55.94 -4.03 -7.20
N PRO A 352 -55.81 -4.00 -8.56
CA PRO A 352 -55.32 -3.01 -9.55
C PRO A 352 -56.44 -2.83 -10.66
N PRO A 353 -56.27 -2.74 -12.02
CA PRO A 353 -55.26 -2.26 -13.02
C PRO A 353 -55.95 -1.39 -14.17
N PRO A 354 -55.61 -1.36 -15.50
CA PRO A 354 -54.35 -1.30 -16.31
C PRO A 354 -54.34 -0.28 -17.53
N ARG A 355 -53.19 -0.26 -18.28
CA ARG A 355 -53.01 -0.18 -19.77
C ARG A 355 -53.01 1.16 -20.56
N GLY A 356 -51.93 1.36 -21.34
CA GLY A 356 -52.00 1.71 -22.78
C GLY A 356 -51.40 3.04 -23.26
N PRO A 357 -50.94 3.17 -24.54
CA PRO A 357 -49.64 3.81 -24.87
C PRO A 357 -49.61 4.89 -26.01
N VAL A 358 -48.39 5.41 -26.33
CA VAL A 358 -47.89 5.97 -27.64
C VAL A 358 -48.22 7.46 -27.97
N PRO A 359 -47.57 8.22 -28.93
CA PRO A 359 -46.20 8.31 -29.51
C PRO A 359 -45.52 9.73 -29.54
N VAL A 360 -44.27 9.73 -30.07
CA VAL A 360 -43.38 10.80 -30.61
C VAL A 360 -43.98 11.62 -31.78
N PRO A 361 -43.40 12.77 -32.18
CA PRO A 361 -42.67 12.82 -33.48
C PRO A 361 -41.39 13.70 -33.54
N VAL A 362 -40.66 13.51 -34.65
CA VAL A 362 -39.37 14.06 -35.12
C VAL A 362 -39.61 14.91 -36.38
N GLU A 363 -38.85 16.01 -36.59
CA GLU A 363 -38.28 16.54 -37.87
C GLU A 363 -37.70 17.96 -37.60
N ALA A 364 -36.41 18.30 -37.84
CA ALA A 364 -35.67 18.52 -39.10
C ALA A 364 -36.29 19.64 -39.98
N SER A 365 -35.63 20.65 -40.57
CA SER A 365 -34.22 20.89 -40.88
C SER A 365 -33.98 22.35 -41.37
N ARG A 366 -32.71 22.79 -41.29
CA ARG A 366 -31.92 23.67 -42.21
C ARG A 366 -32.12 25.22 -42.23
N GLY A 367 -30.97 25.90 -42.06
CA GLY A 367 -30.71 27.36 -42.14
C GLY A 367 -30.67 27.93 -43.57
N PRO A 368 -29.78 28.89 -43.99
CA PRO A 368 -28.48 29.31 -43.40
C PRO A 368 -28.16 30.85 -43.34
N MET A 369 -27.15 31.21 -42.52
CA MET A 369 -26.00 32.19 -42.58
C MET A 369 -26.03 33.47 -43.49
N PRO A 370 -25.17 34.52 -43.31
CA PRO A 370 -23.99 34.72 -42.43
C PRO A 370 -23.81 36.11 -41.74
N VAL A 371 -22.78 36.18 -40.86
CA VAL A 371 -21.99 37.30 -40.27
C VAL A 371 -21.54 38.41 -41.28
N PRO A 372 -21.11 39.66 -40.89
CA PRO A 372 -20.04 39.94 -39.89
C PRO A 372 -20.01 41.33 -39.15
N ALA A 373 -18.94 41.52 -38.34
CA ALA A 373 -18.19 42.75 -38.03
C ALA A 373 -18.79 43.79 -37.03
N VAL A 374 -18.24 43.93 -35.80
CA VAL A 374 -17.07 44.76 -35.38
C VAL A 374 -17.36 46.28 -35.38
N ALA A 375 -17.50 46.82 -34.15
CA ALA A 375 -17.07 48.11 -33.54
C ALA A 375 -16.77 49.35 -34.45
N PRO A 376 -16.96 50.63 -34.01
CA PRO A 376 -16.50 51.10 -32.70
C PRO A 376 -17.28 52.26 -32.01
N SER A 377 -16.75 52.54 -30.82
CA SER A 377 -16.98 53.53 -29.78
C SER A 377 -17.01 55.02 -30.16
N LEU A 378 -17.67 55.83 -29.30
CA LEU A 378 -17.32 57.17 -28.75
C LEU A 378 -18.58 58.05 -28.58
N PRO A 379 -18.61 59.11 -27.73
CA PRO A 379 -17.88 59.38 -26.49
C PRO A 379 -18.76 59.96 -25.35
N THR A 380 -18.07 60.19 -24.24
CA THR A 380 -18.42 60.77 -22.93
C THR A 380 -18.83 62.25 -22.94
N ALA A 381 -19.57 62.63 -21.87
CA ALA A 381 -19.55 63.91 -21.14
C ALA A 381 -20.64 64.99 -21.41
N ALA A 382 -21.64 65.00 -20.51
CA ALA A 382 -22.01 66.08 -19.57
C ALA A 382 -22.46 67.49 -20.04
N THR A 383 -23.29 68.06 -19.14
CA THR A 383 -23.71 69.48 -18.95
C THR A 383 -24.76 70.02 -19.93
N ALA A 384 -25.80 70.78 -19.57
CA ALA A 384 -26.15 71.49 -18.33
C ALA A 384 -27.63 71.98 -18.36
N ASN A 385 -28.09 72.42 -17.20
CA ASN A 385 -29.08 73.49 -16.94
C ASN A 385 -30.59 73.19 -16.90
N GLY A 386 -31.20 73.47 -15.73
CA GLY A 386 -32.65 73.71 -15.54
C GLY A 386 -33.07 75.11 -16.05
N PRO A 387 -34.14 75.76 -15.53
CA PRO A 387 -35.04 75.38 -14.43
C PRO A 387 -36.55 75.60 -14.75
N SER A 388 -37.40 75.61 -13.69
CA SER A 388 -38.77 76.19 -13.53
C SER A 388 -39.97 75.23 -13.45
N VAL A 389 -40.62 75.28 -12.27
CA VAL A 389 -41.94 74.75 -11.86
C VAL A 389 -43.05 75.73 -12.35
N PRO A 390 -44.32 75.32 -12.61
CA PRO A 390 -45.36 75.46 -11.57
C PRO A 390 -46.52 74.42 -11.56
N THR A 391 -46.86 73.97 -10.34
CA THR A 391 -48.19 73.74 -9.69
C THR A 391 -49.40 73.11 -10.40
N GLY A 392 -50.07 72.20 -9.67
CA GLY A 392 -51.53 72.06 -9.66
C GLY A 392 -52.05 70.68 -9.22
N TRP A 393 -52.46 70.52 -7.95
CA TRP A 393 -53.27 69.39 -7.46
C TRP A 393 -54.68 69.89 -7.09
N PRO A 394 -55.73 69.07 -7.21
CA PRO A 394 -56.93 69.23 -6.41
C PRO A 394 -57.04 68.19 -5.28
N ALA A 395 -57.77 68.59 -4.25
CA ALA A 395 -57.80 68.08 -2.90
C ALA A 395 -58.72 66.87 -2.66
N ALA A 396 -58.43 66.15 -1.57
CA ALA A 396 -59.23 65.08 -0.97
C ALA A 396 -60.21 65.62 0.10
N PRO A 397 -61.22 64.83 0.52
CA PRO A 397 -61.83 64.91 1.86
C PRO A 397 -61.29 63.75 2.74
N GLY A 398 -60.69 63.97 3.93
CA GLY A 398 -61.31 64.32 5.23
C GLY A 398 -61.96 63.07 5.86
N VAL A 399 -61.70 62.57 7.08
CA VAL A 399 -61.68 63.16 8.45
C VAL A 399 -61.20 62.05 9.46
N PRO A 400 -60.94 62.24 10.78
CA PRO A 400 -59.97 63.08 11.52
C PRO A 400 -59.12 62.30 12.58
N GLY A 401 -58.09 62.94 13.20
CA GLY A 401 -57.43 62.35 14.38
C GLY A 401 -56.22 63.04 15.07
N LEU A 402 -56.09 64.38 15.05
CA LEU A 402 -55.29 65.26 15.98
C LEU A 402 -53.74 65.09 16.07
N PRO A 403 -52.97 66.07 16.59
CA PRO A 403 -52.91 67.52 16.30
C PRO A 403 -51.46 68.01 16.00
N VAL A 404 -51.30 69.08 15.22
CA VAL A 404 -50.02 69.79 15.03
C VAL A 404 -50.12 71.18 15.65
N PRO A 405 -49.14 71.61 16.46
CA PRO A 405 -48.90 73.05 16.63
C PRO A 405 -47.37 73.38 16.58
N PRO A 406 -46.98 74.65 16.68
CA PRO A 406 -46.80 75.62 15.60
C PRO A 406 -45.31 75.86 15.27
N VAL A 407 -45.08 76.64 14.21
CA VAL A 407 -43.78 76.95 13.62
C VAL A 407 -43.17 78.26 14.18
N LEU A 408 -41.81 78.28 14.27
CA LEU A 408 -40.81 79.39 14.41
C LEU A 408 -40.38 79.83 15.84
N PRO A 409 -39.11 80.31 16.07
CA PRO A 409 -38.14 80.90 15.11
C PRO A 409 -36.61 80.49 15.19
N VAL A 410 -35.91 80.68 14.06
CA VAL A 410 -34.55 81.26 13.76
C VAL A 410 -33.31 81.08 14.70
N LEU A 411 -32.23 80.46 14.15
CA LEU A 411 -30.71 80.60 14.26
C LEU A 411 -30.01 80.95 15.62
N PRO A 412 -28.68 80.66 15.87
CA PRO A 412 -27.59 80.08 15.04
C PRO A 412 -26.71 79.00 15.72
N ALA A 413 -25.62 78.62 15.01
CA ALA A 413 -24.57 77.61 15.21
C ALA A 413 -24.05 77.25 16.64
N GLY A 414 -23.78 75.95 16.83
CA GLY A 414 -22.82 75.38 17.78
C GLY A 414 -22.34 74.00 17.27
N PRO A 415 -21.04 73.65 17.39
CA PRO A 415 -20.48 72.44 16.79
C PRO A 415 -20.81 71.21 17.64
N VAL A 416 -21.34 70.15 17.02
CA VAL A 416 -21.42 68.84 17.68
C VAL A 416 -20.26 68.00 17.16
N ALA A 417 -19.28 67.79 18.03
CA ALA A 417 -18.13 66.93 17.81
C ALA A 417 -18.57 65.48 17.57
N GLY A 418 -18.59 65.06 16.31
CA GLY A 418 -18.53 63.67 15.89
C GLY A 418 -17.11 63.36 15.45
N ALA A 419 -16.24 62.99 16.39
CA ALA A 419 -14.88 62.56 16.11
C ALA A 419 -14.93 61.22 15.34
N VAL A 420 -14.96 61.30 14.01
CA VAL A 420 -14.68 60.17 13.12
C VAL A 420 -13.21 59.82 13.34
N TRP A 421 -12.95 58.71 14.01
CA TRP A 421 -11.62 58.13 14.13
C TRP A 421 -11.11 57.76 12.73
N HIS A 422 -10.35 58.63 12.11
CA HIS A 422 -9.57 58.26 10.94
C HIS A 422 -8.37 57.44 11.43
N ALA A 423 -8.45 56.12 11.30
CA ALA A 423 -7.31 55.26 11.48
C ALA A 423 -6.18 55.74 10.55
N PRO A 424 -4.92 55.85 11.02
CA PRO A 424 -3.81 56.25 10.18
C PRO A 424 -3.68 55.30 8.98
N ARG A 425 -3.48 55.84 7.76
CA ARG A 425 -3.42 55.05 6.51
C ARG A 425 -2.36 53.93 6.54
N TRP A 426 -1.27 54.10 7.28
CA TRP A 426 -0.27 53.05 7.47
C TRP A 426 -0.82 51.83 8.23
N LEU A 427 -1.81 52.03 9.11
CA LEU A 427 -2.45 50.96 9.87
C LEU A 427 -3.36 50.10 8.98
N SER A 428 -4.03 50.69 7.98
CA SER A 428 -4.84 49.91 7.03
C SER A 428 -3.96 49.15 6.04
N VAL A 429 -2.89 49.76 5.53
CA VAL A 429 -1.93 49.07 4.64
C VAL A 429 -1.23 47.94 5.39
N THR A 430 -0.74 48.18 6.61
CA THR A 430 -0.11 47.13 7.42
C THR A 430 -1.11 46.06 7.85
N ALA A 431 -2.36 46.39 8.18
CA ALA A 431 -3.40 45.42 8.49
C ALA A 431 -3.82 44.58 7.28
N THR A 432 -3.92 45.16 6.08
CA THR A 432 -4.22 44.43 4.84
C THR A 432 -3.05 43.54 4.43
N VAL A 433 -1.80 44.02 4.57
CA VAL A 433 -0.60 43.22 4.35
C VAL A 433 -0.50 42.09 5.38
N LEU A 434 -0.75 42.35 6.67
CA LEU A 434 -0.75 41.32 7.71
C LEU A 434 -1.89 40.31 7.52
N ALA A 435 -3.10 40.74 7.16
CA ALA A 435 -4.24 39.85 6.96
C ALA A 435 -4.04 38.96 5.72
N THR A 436 -3.55 39.53 4.62
CA THR A 436 -3.20 38.78 3.40
C THR A 436 -2.04 37.82 3.66
N ALA A 437 -1.00 38.27 4.38
CA ALA A 437 0.12 37.41 4.79
C ALA A 437 -0.32 36.31 5.77
N MET A 438 -1.22 36.59 6.71
CA MET A 438 -1.74 35.62 7.68
C MET A 438 -2.57 34.52 6.99
N VAL A 439 -3.42 34.88 6.01
CA VAL A 439 -4.22 33.91 5.23
C VAL A 439 -3.34 33.08 4.28
N LEU A 440 -2.23 33.62 3.78
CA LEU A 440 -1.27 32.91 2.91
C LEU A 440 -0.24 32.05 3.67
N LEU A 441 0.22 32.50 4.84
CA LEU A 441 1.02 31.67 5.76
C LEU A 441 0.16 30.59 6.44
N SER A 442 -1.15 30.79 6.53
CA SER A 442 -2.10 29.78 7.01
C SER A 442 -2.23 28.63 6.01
N PHE A 443 -1.77 27.46 6.45
CA PHE A 443 -1.96 26.11 5.89
C PHE A 443 -1.46 25.84 4.45
N GLY A 444 -1.62 26.73 3.48
CA GLY A 444 -1.31 26.47 2.06
C GLY A 444 0.19 26.42 1.74
N ALA A 445 0.91 27.53 1.98
CA ALA A 445 2.32 27.64 1.59
C ALA A 445 3.24 26.69 2.38
N VAL A 446 3.01 26.56 3.69
CA VAL A 446 3.78 25.66 4.57
C VAL A 446 3.56 24.20 4.15
N THR A 447 2.33 23.80 3.84
CA THR A 447 2.04 22.43 3.37
C THR A 447 2.77 22.12 2.06
N TRP A 448 2.80 23.05 1.10
CA TRP A 448 3.48 22.83 -0.17
C TRP A 448 5.00 22.90 -0.08
N ALA A 449 5.57 23.68 0.85
CA ALA A 449 6.99 23.63 1.17
C ALA A 449 7.38 22.27 1.79
N VAL A 450 6.54 21.71 2.67
CA VAL A 450 6.72 20.36 3.21
C VAL A 450 6.59 19.30 2.12
N VAL A 451 5.62 19.42 1.19
CA VAL A 451 5.47 18.53 0.03
C VAL A 451 6.67 18.63 -0.91
N LEU A 452 7.25 19.81 -1.12
CA LEU A 452 8.47 19.99 -1.91
C LEU A 452 9.67 19.32 -1.23
N GLY A 453 9.81 19.47 0.10
CA GLY A 453 10.81 18.75 0.89
C GLY A 453 10.63 17.23 0.82
N TYR A 454 9.38 16.75 0.90
CA TYR A 454 9.05 15.34 0.74
C TYR A 454 9.34 14.84 -0.67
N ALA A 455 9.05 15.63 -1.71
CA ALA A 455 9.34 15.30 -3.10
C ALA A 455 10.85 15.20 -3.38
N ALA A 456 11.64 16.10 -2.79
CA ALA A 456 13.10 16.07 -2.84
C ALA A 456 13.65 14.82 -2.14
N TRP A 457 13.11 14.48 -0.96
CA TRP A 457 13.49 13.28 -0.22
C TRP A 457 13.17 11.99 -1.00
N ARG A 458 12.00 11.92 -1.67
CA ARG A 458 11.56 10.75 -2.44
C ARG A 458 12.07 10.71 -3.89
N ARG A 459 12.89 11.68 -4.33
CA ARG A 459 13.36 11.85 -5.72
C ARG A 459 12.23 11.83 -6.78
N SER A 460 11.05 12.34 -6.46
CA SER A 460 9.92 12.37 -7.39
C SER A 460 9.85 13.69 -8.14
N TRP A 461 10.29 13.70 -9.39
CA TRP A 461 10.35 14.91 -10.21
C TRP A 461 8.97 15.52 -10.49
N ARG A 462 7.91 14.70 -10.55
CA ARG A 462 6.54 15.16 -10.79
C ARG A 462 5.98 15.94 -9.61
N LEU A 463 6.24 15.48 -8.38
CA LEU A 463 5.82 16.17 -7.16
C LEU A 463 6.63 17.44 -6.94
N ALA A 464 7.92 17.42 -7.30
CA ALA A 464 8.77 18.61 -7.27
C ALA A 464 8.27 19.69 -8.25
N LEU A 465 7.92 19.30 -9.48
CA LEU A 465 7.38 20.22 -10.49
C LEU A 465 6.04 20.84 -10.04
N ALA A 466 5.15 20.03 -9.46
CA ALA A 466 3.86 20.50 -8.95
C ALA A 466 4.03 21.47 -7.76
N GLY A 467 4.91 21.15 -6.81
CA GLY A 467 5.21 22.02 -5.68
C GLY A 467 5.85 23.35 -6.11
N LEU A 468 6.79 23.31 -7.06
CA LEU A 468 7.39 24.50 -7.64
C LEU A 468 6.36 25.35 -8.40
N GLY A 469 5.47 24.74 -9.17
CA GLY A 469 4.41 25.44 -9.90
C GLY A 469 3.43 26.16 -8.95
N TYR A 470 3.05 25.52 -7.84
CA TYR A 470 2.19 26.13 -6.83
C TYR A 470 2.88 27.30 -6.10
N LEU A 471 4.13 27.13 -5.69
CA LEU A 471 4.91 28.20 -5.05
C LEU A 471 5.15 29.38 -6.01
N ALA A 472 5.38 29.13 -7.29
CA ALA A 472 5.52 30.17 -8.30
C ALA A 472 4.21 30.95 -8.52
N LEU A 473 3.07 30.26 -8.55
CA LEU A 473 1.75 30.91 -8.66
C LEU A 473 1.46 31.80 -7.46
N VAL A 474 1.73 31.31 -6.23
CA VAL A 474 1.58 32.10 -4.99
C VAL A 474 2.53 33.30 -4.98
N GLY A 475 3.79 33.11 -5.39
CA GLY A 475 4.77 34.19 -5.51
C GLY A 475 4.38 35.24 -6.54
N SER A 476 3.80 34.83 -7.68
CA SER A 476 3.32 35.75 -8.72
C SER A 476 2.13 36.60 -8.24
N LEU A 477 1.21 36.02 -7.47
CA LEU A 477 0.09 36.76 -6.87
C LEU A 477 0.59 37.78 -5.84
N PHE A 478 1.61 37.42 -5.07
CA PHE A 478 2.24 38.33 -4.11
C PHE A 478 2.97 39.49 -4.79
N TYR A 479 3.70 39.19 -5.87
CA TYR A 479 4.34 40.22 -6.68
C TYR A 479 3.31 41.21 -7.23
N LEU A 480 2.20 40.71 -7.79
CA LEU A 480 1.12 41.56 -8.31
C LEU A 480 0.52 42.47 -7.22
N ALA A 481 0.28 41.93 -6.02
CA ALA A 481 -0.25 42.66 -4.87
C ALA A 481 0.74 43.67 -4.25
N LEU A 482 2.05 43.45 -4.40
CA LEU A 482 3.07 44.40 -3.96
C LEU A 482 3.30 45.53 -4.97
N THR A 483 3.08 45.26 -6.26
CA THR A 483 3.26 46.24 -7.35
C THR A 483 2.02 47.04 -7.68
N SER A 484 0.86 46.72 -7.09
CA SER A 484 -0.35 47.52 -7.23
C SER A 484 -0.18 48.88 -6.56
N ASP A 485 -0.51 49.94 -7.30
CA ASP A 485 -0.42 51.32 -6.85
C ASP A 485 -1.41 51.56 -5.68
N PRO A 486 -0.93 51.90 -4.47
CA PRO A 486 -1.79 52.05 -3.29
C PRO A 486 -2.73 53.26 -3.37
N ASP A 487 -2.51 54.18 -4.31
CA ASP A 487 -3.29 55.41 -4.47
C ASP A 487 -4.32 55.34 -5.61
N ALA A 488 -4.39 54.22 -6.33
CA ALA A 488 -5.42 54.00 -7.34
C ALA A 488 -6.77 53.67 -6.66
N GLU A 489 -7.85 54.41 -6.98
CA GLU A 489 -9.18 54.03 -6.52
C GLU A 489 -9.51 52.62 -7.01
N PRO A 490 -9.88 51.69 -6.10
CA PRO A 490 -10.12 50.32 -6.48
C PRO A 490 -11.34 50.29 -7.40
N PRO A 491 -11.26 49.74 -8.63
CA PRO A 491 -12.42 49.60 -9.47
C PRO A 491 -13.47 48.76 -8.73
N ASP A 492 -14.75 49.14 -8.83
CA ASP A 492 -15.87 48.45 -8.20
C ASP A 492 -15.78 46.93 -8.44
N GLY A 493 -15.31 46.18 -7.45
CA GLY A 493 -15.07 44.73 -7.57
C GLY A 493 -13.66 44.24 -7.24
N GLU A 494 -12.72 45.08 -6.82
CA GLU A 494 -11.38 44.61 -6.39
C GLU A 494 -11.46 43.60 -5.22
N LEU A 495 -12.38 43.82 -4.29
CA LEU A 495 -12.68 42.85 -3.22
C LEU A 495 -13.21 41.52 -3.77
N LEU A 496 -14.08 41.57 -4.79
CA LEU A 496 -14.61 40.38 -5.48
C LEU A 496 -13.51 39.66 -6.26
N TYR A 497 -12.57 40.39 -6.87
CA TYR A 497 -11.42 39.83 -7.54
C TYR A 497 -10.50 39.10 -6.56
N VAL A 498 -10.10 39.73 -5.46
CA VAL A 498 -9.28 39.12 -4.41
C VAL A 498 -9.97 37.90 -3.79
N LEU A 499 -11.27 38.00 -3.50
CA LEU A 499 -12.07 36.88 -2.97
C LEU A 499 -12.19 35.74 -4.00
N SER A 500 -12.32 36.05 -5.29
CA SER A 500 -12.38 35.03 -6.35
C SER A 500 -11.05 34.30 -6.53
N VAL A 501 -9.93 35.00 -6.43
CA VAL A 501 -8.59 34.41 -6.49
C VAL A 501 -8.34 33.52 -5.27
N LEU A 502 -8.69 33.98 -4.07
CA LEU A 502 -8.62 33.18 -2.85
C LEU A 502 -9.51 31.94 -2.92
N ALA A 503 -10.74 32.08 -3.44
CA ALA A 503 -11.66 30.96 -3.63
C ALA A 503 -11.15 29.95 -4.66
N VAL A 504 -10.54 30.40 -5.77
CA VAL A 504 -9.92 29.50 -6.76
C VAL A 504 -8.71 28.78 -6.16
N CYS A 505 -7.84 29.47 -5.41
CA CYS A 505 -6.72 28.85 -4.71
C CYS A 505 -7.18 27.82 -3.67
N TRP A 506 -8.25 28.09 -2.94
CA TRP A 506 -8.88 27.15 -2.00
C TRP A 506 -9.52 25.96 -2.72
N CYS A 507 -10.31 26.18 -3.76
CA CYS A 507 -10.95 25.12 -4.53
C CYS A 507 -9.93 24.20 -5.19
N VAL A 508 -8.88 24.77 -5.81
CA VAL A 508 -7.80 23.99 -6.42
C VAL A 508 -7.03 23.21 -5.36
N GLY A 509 -6.73 23.80 -4.20
CA GLY A 509 -6.09 23.12 -3.07
C GLY A 509 -6.93 21.97 -2.51
N THR A 510 -8.22 22.20 -2.31
CA THR A 510 -9.17 21.19 -1.80
C THR A 510 -9.35 20.05 -2.81
N VAL A 511 -9.51 20.34 -4.09
CA VAL A 511 -9.60 19.34 -5.17
C VAL A 511 -8.31 18.50 -5.24
N HIS A 512 -7.13 19.11 -5.03
CA HIS A 512 -5.87 18.39 -5.02
C HIS A 512 -5.70 17.50 -3.78
N VAL A 513 -6.04 17.98 -2.58
CA VAL A 513 -6.03 17.18 -1.33
C VAL A 513 -7.00 16.00 -1.44
N VAL A 514 -8.16 16.22 -2.04
CA VAL A 514 -9.17 15.19 -2.31
C VAL A 514 -8.64 14.15 -3.32
N LEU A 515 -7.93 14.56 -4.38
CA LEU A 515 -7.28 13.65 -5.35
C LEU A 515 -6.08 12.89 -4.77
N LEU A 516 -5.32 13.50 -3.87
CA LEU A 516 -4.20 12.87 -3.15
C LEU A 516 -4.70 11.87 -2.09
N SER A 517 -5.86 12.12 -1.49
CA SER A 517 -6.47 11.21 -0.51
C SER A 517 -6.80 9.86 -1.15
N ARG A 518 -6.23 8.79 -0.59
CA ARG A 518 -6.48 7.41 -1.05
C ARG A 518 -7.95 7.01 -0.82
N GLY A 519 -8.58 7.53 0.24
CA GLY A 519 -9.98 7.29 0.57
C GLY A 519 -10.97 7.81 -0.49
N PHE A 520 -10.74 9.01 -1.04
CA PHE A 520 -11.61 9.54 -2.09
C PHE A 520 -11.42 8.83 -3.43
N ARG A 521 -10.20 8.44 -3.81
CA ARG A 521 -9.99 7.57 -4.99
C ARG A 521 -10.73 6.24 -4.87
N GLY A 522 -10.76 5.65 -3.66
CA GLY A 522 -11.55 4.46 -3.37
C GLY A 522 -13.06 4.70 -3.41
N ALA A 523 -13.53 5.88 -2.99
CA ALA A 523 -14.94 6.27 -3.10
C ALA A 523 -15.36 6.55 -4.56
N VAL A 524 -14.53 7.25 -5.33
CA VAL A 524 -14.75 7.56 -6.75
C VAL A 524 -14.73 6.30 -7.61
N ARG A 525 -13.84 5.34 -7.34
CA ARG A 525 -13.85 4.03 -8.02
C ARG A 525 -15.12 3.22 -7.72
N ARG A 526 -15.62 3.30 -6.49
CA ARG A 526 -16.91 2.69 -6.10
C ARG A 526 -18.10 3.35 -6.80
N VAL A 527 -18.10 4.68 -6.92
CA VAL A 527 -19.18 5.46 -7.56
C VAL A 527 -19.17 5.31 -9.09
N LEU A 528 -17.99 5.22 -9.72
CA LEU A 528 -17.84 5.05 -11.17
C LEU A 528 -18.08 3.61 -11.66
N GLY A 529 -18.47 2.66 -10.79
CA GLY A 529 -18.78 1.29 -11.21
C GLY A 529 -17.59 0.53 -11.83
N VAL A 530 -16.36 1.01 -11.62
CA VAL A 530 -15.15 0.24 -11.94
C VAL A 530 -14.89 -0.66 -10.73
N ALA A 531 -15.77 -1.67 -10.58
CA ALA A 531 -15.44 -2.86 -9.81
C ALA A 531 -14.10 -3.41 -10.34
N ASP A 532 -13.32 -4.04 -9.46
CA ASP A 532 -12.03 -4.64 -9.78
C ASP A 532 -12.22 -5.86 -10.71
N ARG A 533 -12.59 -5.61 -11.97
CA ARG A 533 -12.86 -6.65 -12.98
C ARG A 533 -11.67 -7.58 -13.12
N ARG A 534 -10.45 -7.08 -12.91
CA ARG A 534 -9.23 -7.89 -12.99
C ARG A 534 -9.12 -8.91 -11.85
N GLY A 535 -9.42 -8.48 -10.62
CA GLY A 535 -9.48 -9.40 -9.47
C GLY A 535 -10.62 -10.41 -9.58
N ASP A 536 -11.78 -9.99 -10.10
CA ASP A 536 -12.92 -10.86 -10.34
C ASP A 536 -12.66 -11.87 -11.47
N ASP A 537 -12.02 -11.45 -12.56
CA ASP A 537 -11.60 -12.29 -13.68
C ASP A 537 -10.58 -13.34 -13.23
N GLU A 538 -9.56 -12.94 -12.46
CA GLU A 538 -8.56 -13.87 -11.92
C GLU A 538 -9.18 -14.91 -10.97
N ARG A 539 -10.11 -14.49 -10.09
CA ARG A 539 -10.84 -15.42 -9.22
C ARG A 539 -11.70 -16.36 -10.05
N ARG A 540 -12.39 -15.86 -11.09
CA ARG A 540 -13.22 -16.68 -12.00
C ARG A 540 -12.38 -17.75 -12.69
N VAL A 541 -11.20 -17.40 -13.20
CA VAL A 541 -10.26 -18.37 -13.81
C VAL A 541 -9.80 -19.43 -12.80
N ARG A 542 -9.47 -19.04 -11.56
CA ARG A 542 -9.08 -20.01 -10.50
C ARG A 542 -10.21 -20.97 -10.13
N ARG A 543 -11.47 -20.48 -10.07
CA ARG A 543 -12.65 -21.34 -9.84
C ARG A 543 -12.87 -22.32 -10.99
N GLU A 544 -12.70 -21.89 -12.23
CA GLU A 544 -12.79 -22.76 -13.40
C GLU A 544 -11.69 -23.84 -13.39
N GLN A 545 -10.45 -23.48 -13.06
CA GLN A 545 -9.35 -24.44 -12.90
C GLN A 545 -9.61 -25.45 -11.78
N ALA A 546 -10.10 -24.99 -10.63
CA ALA A 546 -10.45 -25.86 -9.51
C ALA A 546 -11.56 -26.86 -9.88
N ARG A 547 -12.60 -26.41 -10.61
CA ARG A 547 -13.66 -27.30 -11.14
C ARG A 547 -13.10 -28.31 -12.14
N TYR A 548 -12.22 -27.88 -13.03
CA TYR A 548 -11.55 -28.77 -13.99
C TYR A 548 -10.73 -29.85 -13.27
N LEU A 549 -9.98 -29.48 -12.23
CA LEU A 549 -9.21 -30.42 -11.41
C LEU A 549 -10.10 -31.43 -10.70
N LEU A 550 -11.20 -30.99 -10.09
CA LEU A 550 -12.16 -31.89 -9.43
C LEU A 550 -12.82 -32.86 -10.40
N HIS A 551 -13.09 -32.42 -11.64
CA HIS A 551 -13.67 -33.26 -12.68
C HIS A 551 -12.74 -34.40 -13.11
N HIS A 552 -11.43 -34.13 -13.26
CA HIS A 552 -10.46 -35.13 -13.72
C HIS A 552 -9.83 -35.93 -12.56
N HIS A 553 -9.75 -35.34 -11.38
CA HIS A 553 -9.12 -35.93 -10.20
C HIS A 553 -9.99 -35.71 -8.94
N PRO A 554 -11.01 -36.55 -8.71
CA PRO A 554 -11.91 -36.40 -7.57
C PRO A 554 -11.22 -36.48 -6.20
N ALA A 555 -10.09 -37.21 -6.11
CA ALA A 555 -9.27 -37.31 -4.90
C ALA A 555 -8.66 -35.95 -4.48
N ALA A 556 -8.42 -35.05 -5.44
CA ALA A 556 -7.85 -33.73 -5.20
C ALA A 556 -8.70 -32.86 -4.26
N ARG A 557 -10.00 -33.15 -4.13
CA ARG A 557 -10.89 -32.51 -3.15
C ARG A 557 -10.32 -32.56 -1.73
N HIS A 558 -9.84 -33.72 -1.29
CA HIS A 558 -9.39 -33.93 0.09
C HIS A 558 -7.94 -33.48 0.28
N GLU A 559 -7.08 -33.74 -0.70
CA GLU A 559 -5.67 -33.38 -0.67
C GLU A 559 -5.46 -31.86 -0.75
N LEU A 560 -6.19 -31.19 -1.66
CA LEU A 560 -6.06 -29.76 -1.92
C LEU A 560 -7.11 -28.92 -1.19
N ARG A 561 -8.07 -29.56 -0.49
CA ARG A 561 -9.14 -28.92 0.30
C ARG A 561 -9.99 -27.95 -0.52
N ILE A 562 -10.23 -28.26 -1.79
CA ILE A 562 -11.03 -27.43 -2.71
C ILE A 562 -12.48 -27.37 -2.19
N GLY A 563 -13.04 -26.16 -2.11
CA GLY A 563 -14.39 -25.92 -1.60
C GLY A 563 -14.50 -25.88 -0.08
N ARG A 564 -13.39 -25.93 0.67
CA ARG A 564 -13.35 -25.94 2.15
C ARG A 564 -12.68 -24.69 2.71
N PRO A 565 -13.35 -23.52 2.66
CA PRO A 565 -12.79 -22.28 3.21
C PRO A 565 -12.67 -22.31 4.75
N ASP A 566 -13.31 -23.28 5.42
CA ASP A 566 -13.19 -23.55 6.85
C ASP A 566 -11.83 -24.16 7.24
N LEU A 567 -11.10 -24.75 6.29
CA LEU A 567 -9.81 -25.37 6.53
C LEU A 567 -8.65 -24.47 6.02
N PRO A 568 -7.44 -24.60 6.59
CA PRO A 568 -6.26 -23.90 6.07
C PRO A 568 -6.07 -24.21 4.58
N ARG A 569 -5.97 -23.15 3.77
CA ARG A 569 -5.88 -23.25 2.31
C ARG A 569 -4.56 -23.88 1.90
N VAL A 570 -4.64 -25.03 1.22
CA VAL A 570 -3.50 -25.69 0.56
C VAL A 570 -3.45 -25.31 -0.93
N PHE A 571 -4.60 -24.98 -1.51
CA PHE A 571 -4.77 -24.57 -2.90
C PHE A 571 -5.72 -23.36 -2.97
N ASP A 572 -5.45 -22.40 -3.86
CA ASP A 572 -6.34 -21.26 -4.09
C ASP A 572 -7.37 -21.61 -5.16
N ASP A 573 -8.55 -22.02 -4.72
CA ASP A 573 -9.69 -22.38 -5.58
C ASP A 573 -10.51 -21.19 -6.07
N GLY A 574 -10.04 -19.96 -5.84
CA GLY A 574 -10.77 -18.74 -6.18
C GLY A 574 -11.97 -18.46 -5.28
N GLY A 575 -12.06 -19.15 -4.13
CA GLY A 575 -13.14 -19.01 -3.15
C GLY A 575 -14.35 -19.87 -3.46
N LEU A 576 -14.14 -21.09 -3.97
CA LEU A 576 -15.23 -22.06 -4.10
C LEU A 576 -15.73 -22.51 -2.72
N VAL A 577 -17.01 -22.86 -2.65
CA VAL A 577 -17.63 -23.38 -1.42
C VAL A 577 -18.41 -24.65 -1.72
N ASP A 578 -18.04 -25.76 -1.07
CA ASP A 578 -18.74 -27.04 -1.15
C ASP A 578 -19.86 -27.10 -0.11
N VAL A 579 -21.09 -26.78 -0.53
CA VAL A 579 -22.28 -26.69 0.34
C VAL A 579 -22.50 -27.95 1.18
N ASN A 580 -22.13 -29.12 0.66
CA ASN A 580 -22.36 -30.39 1.33
C ASN A 580 -21.34 -30.68 2.44
N ALA A 581 -20.16 -30.08 2.37
CA ALA A 581 -19.04 -30.41 3.25
C ALA A 581 -18.66 -29.29 4.22
N VAL A 582 -18.99 -28.04 3.92
CA VAL A 582 -18.64 -26.90 4.78
C VAL A 582 -19.44 -26.85 6.09
N SER A 583 -18.84 -26.19 7.09
CA SER A 583 -19.46 -25.96 8.39
C SER A 583 -20.61 -24.95 8.33
N ASP A 584 -21.49 -25.00 9.32
CA ASP A 584 -22.66 -24.11 9.41
C ASP A 584 -22.26 -22.63 9.52
N GLN A 585 -21.09 -22.35 10.12
CA GLN A 585 -20.53 -21.00 10.22
C GLN A 585 -20.16 -20.43 8.84
N VAL A 586 -19.63 -21.27 7.94
CA VAL A 586 -19.30 -20.85 6.57
C VAL A 586 -20.57 -20.66 5.75
N LEU A 587 -21.58 -21.53 5.91
CA LEU A 587 -22.87 -21.37 5.24
C LEU A 587 -23.56 -20.06 5.63
N ALA A 588 -23.48 -19.67 6.91
CA ALA A 588 -24.02 -18.41 7.39
C ALA A 588 -23.35 -17.16 6.78
N GLY A 589 -22.13 -17.30 6.26
CA GLY A 589 -21.36 -16.23 5.62
C GLY A 589 -21.45 -16.18 4.09
N LEU A 590 -22.28 -17.01 3.47
CA LEU A 590 -22.40 -17.05 2.01
C LEU A 590 -22.98 -15.72 1.46
N PRO A 591 -22.35 -15.13 0.43
CA PRO A 591 -22.80 -13.86 -0.11
C PRO A 591 -24.18 -14.01 -0.78
N GLY A 592 -25.10 -13.10 -0.45
CA GLY A 592 -26.44 -13.05 -1.05
C GLY A 592 -27.50 -13.92 -0.37
N LEU A 593 -27.16 -14.67 0.69
CA LEU A 593 -28.12 -15.45 1.47
C LEU A 593 -28.46 -14.76 2.81
N THR A 594 -29.73 -14.83 3.21
CA THR A 594 -30.15 -14.37 4.54
C THR A 594 -29.85 -15.42 5.61
N PRO A 595 -29.69 -15.04 6.89
CA PRO A 595 -29.47 -16.00 7.98
C PRO A 595 -30.57 -17.08 8.08
N ASP A 596 -31.80 -16.76 7.70
CA ASP A 596 -32.92 -17.70 7.65
C ASP A 596 -32.77 -18.71 6.51
N GLN A 597 -32.34 -18.26 5.33
CA GLN A 597 -32.05 -19.15 4.21
C GLN A 597 -30.89 -20.09 4.53
N CYS A 598 -29.82 -19.59 5.17
CA CYS A 598 -28.70 -20.44 5.60
C CYS A 598 -29.16 -21.51 6.60
N ARG A 599 -30.00 -21.16 7.58
CA ARG A 599 -30.60 -22.13 8.51
C ARG A 599 -31.46 -23.17 7.80
N HIS A 600 -32.22 -22.76 6.79
CA HIS A 600 -33.05 -23.67 6.00
C HIS A 600 -32.18 -24.65 5.20
N ILE A 601 -31.10 -24.18 4.57
CA ILE A 601 -30.13 -25.03 3.85
C ILE A 601 -29.50 -26.06 4.79
N VAL A 602 -29.05 -25.65 5.97
CA VAL A 602 -28.47 -26.57 6.97
C VAL A 602 -29.49 -27.64 7.40
N THR A 603 -30.72 -27.21 7.69
CA THR A 603 -31.79 -28.11 8.14
C THR A 603 -32.21 -29.09 7.04
N ASP A 604 -32.37 -28.61 5.81
CA ASP A 604 -32.77 -29.43 4.66
C ASP A 604 -31.66 -30.42 4.26
N ARG A 605 -30.39 -30.00 4.27
CA ARG A 605 -29.22 -30.87 4.07
C ARG A 605 -29.21 -32.06 5.05
N LEU A 606 -29.56 -31.81 6.32
CA LEU A 606 -29.60 -32.84 7.35
C LEU A 606 -30.80 -33.80 7.17
N LEU A 607 -31.95 -33.30 6.73
CA LEU A 607 -33.18 -34.09 6.61
C LEU A 607 -33.29 -34.85 5.28
N ARG A 608 -32.84 -34.25 4.17
CA ARG A 608 -33.03 -34.76 2.80
C ARG A 608 -31.72 -35.17 2.11
N GLY A 609 -30.59 -35.07 2.81
CA GLY A 609 -29.28 -35.44 2.30
C GLY A 609 -28.62 -34.36 1.43
N PRO A 610 -27.49 -34.70 0.77
CA PRO A 610 -26.66 -33.75 0.03
C PRO A 610 -27.34 -33.22 -1.23
N TYR A 611 -26.93 -32.03 -1.65
CA TYR A 611 -27.36 -31.41 -2.91
C TYR A 611 -26.48 -31.86 -4.08
N SER A 612 -27.08 -32.09 -5.24
CA SER A 612 -26.37 -32.45 -6.47
C SER A 612 -26.15 -31.27 -7.42
N SER A 613 -26.94 -30.20 -7.28
CA SER A 613 -26.90 -29.04 -8.17
C SER A 613 -27.44 -27.76 -7.51
N VAL A 614 -27.16 -26.62 -8.13
CA VAL A 614 -27.69 -25.31 -7.70
C VAL A 614 -29.20 -25.26 -7.88
N GLU A 615 -29.73 -25.89 -8.92
CA GLU A 615 -31.16 -25.94 -9.23
C GLU A 615 -31.93 -26.73 -8.16
N GLU A 616 -31.35 -27.83 -7.69
CA GLU A 616 -31.91 -28.62 -6.59
C GLU A 616 -31.88 -27.84 -5.27
N LEU A 617 -30.78 -27.16 -4.96
CA LEU A 617 -30.67 -26.27 -3.80
C LEU A 617 -31.72 -25.15 -3.86
N ALA A 618 -31.85 -24.49 -5.00
CA ALA A 618 -32.81 -23.41 -5.20
C ALA A 618 -34.26 -23.90 -5.09
N GLY A 619 -34.57 -25.09 -5.61
CA GLY A 619 -35.89 -25.70 -5.54
C GLY A 619 -36.27 -26.16 -4.13
N ARG A 620 -35.33 -26.76 -3.39
CA ARG A 620 -35.56 -27.25 -2.02
C ARG A 620 -35.62 -26.11 -0.99
N CYS A 621 -34.80 -25.09 -1.16
CA CYS A 621 -34.70 -23.97 -0.21
C CYS A 621 -35.41 -22.68 -0.66
N LEU A 622 -36.15 -22.72 -1.78
CA LEU A 622 -36.91 -21.59 -2.35
C LEU A 622 -36.07 -20.32 -2.54
N LEU A 623 -34.89 -20.47 -3.17
CA LEU A 623 -33.98 -19.34 -3.38
C LEU A 623 -34.43 -18.46 -4.58
N PRO A 624 -34.39 -17.11 -4.45
CA PRO A 624 -34.69 -16.22 -5.56
C PRO A 624 -33.72 -16.40 -6.74
N PRO A 625 -34.16 -16.27 -8.00
CA PRO A 625 -33.32 -16.52 -9.18
C PRO A 625 -32.08 -15.62 -9.24
N ALA A 626 -32.17 -14.38 -8.77
CA ALA A 626 -31.03 -13.45 -8.70
C ALA A 626 -29.91 -13.96 -7.76
N VAL A 627 -30.27 -14.66 -6.69
CA VAL A 627 -29.31 -15.27 -5.74
C VAL A 627 -28.72 -16.53 -6.34
N THR A 628 -29.53 -17.34 -7.01
CA THR A 628 -29.14 -18.57 -7.69
C THR A 628 -28.07 -18.33 -8.78
N GLU A 629 -28.20 -17.27 -9.57
CA GLU A 629 -27.20 -16.91 -10.59
C GLU A 629 -25.84 -16.56 -9.97
N HIS A 630 -25.84 -15.78 -8.89
CA HIS A 630 -24.61 -15.43 -8.18
C HIS A 630 -23.94 -16.65 -7.52
N LEU A 631 -24.75 -17.50 -6.90
CA LEU A 631 -24.26 -18.71 -6.22
C LEU A 631 -23.68 -19.74 -7.18
N ARG A 632 -24.16 -19.79 -8.44
CA ARG A 632 -23.63 -20.73 -9.45
C ARG A 632 -22.12 -20.56 -9.69
N ASP A 633 -21.61 -19.34 -9.60
CA ASP A 633 -20.19 -19.08 -9.81
C ASP A 633 -19.32 -19.43 -8.59
N VAL A 634 -19.90 -19.51 -7.39
CA VAL A 634 -19.17 -19.67 -6.12
C VAL A 634 -19.33 -21.07 -5.53
N LEU A 635 -20.42 -21.77 -5.83
CA LEU A 635 -20.71 -23.07 -5.25
C LEU A 635 -20.15 -24.23 -6.08
N VAL A 636 -19.85 -25.31 -5.37
CA VAL A 636 -19.58 -26.64 -5.94
C VAL A 636 -20.40 -27.69 -5.18
N PHE A 637 -20.88 -28.72 -5.89
CA PHE A 637 -21.74 -29.76 -5.34
C PHE A 637 -21.01 -31.09 -5.43
N LEU A 638 -20.36 -31.49 -4.34
CA LEU A 638 -19.60 -32.73 -4.29
C LEU A 638 -20.34 -33.74 -3.40
N PRO A 639 -20.31 -35.04 -3.73
CA PRO A 639 -20.92 -36.07 -2.90
C PRO A 639 -20.29 -36.04 -1.50
N PRO A 640 -20.98 -36.40 -0.42
CA PRO A 640 -20.37 -36.44 0.91
C PRO A 640 -19.17 -37.40 0.92
N PRO A 641 -18.11 -37.14 1.71
CA PRO A 641 -16.98 -38.05 1.82
C PRO A 641 -17.50 -39.43 2.26
N GLY A 642 -17.15 -40.47 1.50
CA GLY A 642 -17.46 -41.84 1.88
C GLY A 642 -16.79 -42.22 3.21
N PRO A 643 -17.26 -43.28 3.90
CA PRO A 643 -16.56 -43.79 5.07
C PRO A 643 -15.10 -44.13 4.71
N PRO A 644 -14.14 -43.91 5.62
CA PRO A 644 -12.75 -44.23 5.35
C PRO A 644 -12.62 -45.70 4.93
N PRO A 645 -11.77 -46.03 3.95
CA PRO A 645 -11.54 -47.42 3.59
C PRO A 645 -11.05 -48.16 4.84
N THR A 646 -11.81 -49.16 5.28
CA THR A 646 -11.37 -50.11 6.29
C THR A 646 -10.07 -50.74 5.79
N ALA A 647 -8.98 -50.51 6.52
CA ALA A 647 -7.69 -51.12 6.23
C ALA A 647 -7.85 -52.65 6.18
N ALA A 648 -7.59 -53.22 5.01
CA ALA A 648 -7.52 -54.65 4.76
C ALA A 648 -6.08 -55.00 4.39
#